data_AF-A0A1M7SJ26-F1
#
_entry.id   AF-A0A1M7SJ26-F1
#
_cell.length_a   1.000
_cell.length_b   1.000
_cell.length_c   1.000
_cell.angle_alpha   90.00
_cell.angle_beta   90.00
_cell.angle_gamma   90.00
#
_symmetry.space_group_name_H-M   'P 1'
#
loop_
_entity.id
_entity.type
_entity.pdbx_description
1 polymer ?
#
loop_
_entity_poly.entity_id
_entity_poly.type
_entity_poly.pdbx_seq_one_letter_code
_entity_poly.pdbx_strand_id
1 'polypeptide(L)'
;MKKFLLILFLLFFTLSFIFPMMLYKWYTSRIEPPQNKVPASLVVEYSDGTPLYTPKTVWIDFEDIPNLVKDSIVASEDKRFYQHSGVDLIGIARSFFVILTTDSIQGGSTITQQLARTLYLTTERTWKRKIKEALIALWLEQNYSKNEILELYINFVYLGNGVYGFPAAAKYYFNKTLEQLKPVEVAMLTATLRSPEHANPLEELNADFTKTVLRKMMNEGVITNAEYENALETLSSEHARNVNIAGNMFDQDLFWMVVVELKELGFELGDLRNGFRVRTTIDKNMQTLLNKNIDKTKMAGLIIEHTTGRIRAAYGLGITSGRRQVGSVIKPMYYYLAFMGGWNKNDILEDKPITIGTWSPQNFDKEFWQEVTLENALIYSRNVPSVNLFMALGQSKVKNFLKNTLMVDGYYPNDATLALGTLETSLVDVAKGFEPIFNGGIVIRPRIIEYVKDRNGVIYYSYKPEILNVVKPPKDFEARTPVEASVLTMQLMEKVVTMGTGKSANIPGRKIYGKTGTAEKNAWFVGGDGKYLFLLVKDGKDLTGGRDVAPVWREIAKNTEIGYIPISLPVSKKMPSTEKKQVEEETVLQPLSPVDEESISIPDESISQTTEKADTEEDIFNRVRSKSITSDELLNVLKTMDSDKQREVLSRINEIDPDLASQVYTKLLGGGEF
;
A
#
# COMPACT_ATOMS: atom_id res chain seq x y z
N MET A 1 79.66 2.72 -10.46
CA MET A 1 78.50 3.32 -11.17
C MET A 1 77.59 2.31 -11.89
N LYS A 2 78.06 1.50 -12.86
CA LYS A 2 77.18 0.60 -13.64
C LYS A 2 76.36 -0.40 -12.81
N LYS A 3 76.95 -1.04 -11.79
CA LYS A 3 76.22 -1.96 -10.87
C LYS A 3 75.15 -1.25 -10.04
N PHE A 4 75.41 -0.02 -9.61
CA PHE A 4 74.45 0.78 -8.84
C PHE A 4 73.25 1.21 -9.70
N LEU A 5 73.49 1.65 -10.93
CA LEU A 5 72.45 1.95 -11.92
C LEU A 5 71.59 0.73 -12.27
N LEU A 6 72.20 -0.46 -12.40
CA LEU A 6 71.47 -1.70 -12.65
C LEU A 6 70.56 -2.08 -11.47
N ILE A 7 71.04 -1.93 -10.23
CA ILE A 7 70.22 -2.16 -9.03
C ILE A 7 69.07 -1.16 -8.99
N LEU A 8 69.33 0.13 -9.23
CA LEU A 8 68.27 1.15 -9.23
C LEU A 8 67.22 0.89 -10.31
N PHE A 9 67.65 0.44 -11.50
CA PHE A 9 66.75 0.04 -12.57
C PHE A 9 65.92 -1.19 -12.20
N LEU A 10 66.53 -2.24 -11.64
CA LEU A 10 65.80 -3.43 -11.19
C LEU A 10 64.83 -3.11 -10.03
N LEU A 11 65.20 -2.20 -9.14
CA LEU A 11 64.37 -1.77 -8.01
C LEU A 11 63.20 -0.91 -8.49
N PHE A 12 63.44 0.01 -9.43
CA PHE A 12 62.39 0.76 -10.09
C PHE A 12 61.45 -0.15 -10.91
N PHE A 13 62.02 -1.10 -11.66
CA PHE A 13 61.26 -2.07 -12.45
C PHE A 13 60.42 -2.99 -11.55
N THR A 14 60.96 -3.50 -10.45
CA THR A 14 60.18 -4.32 -9.51
C THR A 14 59.10 -3.49 -8.81
N LEU A 15 59.42 -2.26 -8.36
CA LEU A 15 58.42 -1.34 -7.80
C LEU A 15 57.31 -1.00 -8.81
N SER A 16 57.61 -0.88 -10.10
CA SER A 16 56.63 -0.56 -11.14
C SER A 16 55.62 -1.69 -11.38
N PHE A 17 55.88 -2.92 -10.94
CA PHE A 17 54.90 -4.02 -10.94
C PHE A 17 54.28 -4.27 -9.57
N ILE A 18 55.07 -4.22 -8.49
CA ILE A 18 54.60 -4.52 -7.13
C ILE A 18 53.62 -3.45 -6.65
N PHE A 19 53.94 -2.17 -6.86
CA PHE A 19 53.11 -1.08 -6.35
C PHE A 19 51.70 -1.05 -6.99
N PRO A 20 51.53 -1.16 -8.33
CA PRO A 20 50.19 -1.28 -8.92
C PRO A 20 49.46 -2.54 -8.47
N MET A 21 50.15 -3.66 -8.27
CA MET A 21 49.52 -4.89 -7.80
C MET A 21 49.05 -4.79 -6.35
N MET A 22 49.81 -4.12 -5.48
CA MET A 22 49.39 -3.79 -4.11
C MET A 22 48.19 -2.83 -4.10
N LEU A 23 48.23 -1.80 -4.94
CA LEU A 23 47.13 -0.84 -5.07
C LEU A 23 45.85 -1.52 -5.59
N TYR A 24 45.99 -2.44 -6.56
CA TYR A 24 44.89 -3.27 -7.06
C TYR A 24 44.30 -4.11 -5.93
N LYS A 25 45.10 -4.89 -5.21
CA LYS A 25 44.62 -5.70 -4.07
C LYS A 25 43.96 -4.85 -2.98
N TRP A 26 44.54 -3.69 -2.66
CA TRP A 26 43.97 -2.76 -1.69
C TRP A 26 42.60 -2.25 -2.14
N TYR A 27 42.47 -1.86 -3.41
CA TYR A 27 41.21 -1.41 -3.98
C TYR A 27 40.16 -2.53 -4.02
N THR A 28 40.53 -3.71 -4.50
CA THR A 28 39.59 -4.83 -4.70
C THR A 28 39.20 -5.53 -3.41
N SER A 29 40.04 -5.49 -2.36
CA SER A 29 39.70 -6.04 -1.03
C SER A 29 38.47 -5.40 -0.37
N ARG A 30 38.03 -4.26 -0.90
CA ARG A 30 36.86 -3.50 -0.42
C ARG A 30 35.64 -3.64 -1.32
N ILE A 31 35.76 -4.40 -2.42
CA ILE A 31 34.63 -4.65 -3.33
C ILE A 31 33.78 -5.74 -2.72
N GLU A 32 32.51 -5.42 -2.47
CA GLU A 32 31.53 -6.41 -2.02
C GLU A 32 31.16 -7.38 -3.16
N PRO A 33 30.80 -8.64 -2.85
CA PRO A 33 30.28 -9.58 -3.83
C PRO A 33 29.08 -9.01 -4.62
N PRO A 34 28.94 -9.31 -5.94
CA PRO A 34 27.86 -8.82 -6.78
C PRO A 34 26.47 -9.06 -6.19
N GLN A 35 26.28 -10.21 -5.51
CA GLN A 35 25.03 -10.61 -4.87
C GLN A 35 24.49 -9.56 -3.90
N ASN A 36 25.37 -8.77 -3.26
CA ASN A 36 25.01 -7.72 -2.31
C ASN A 36 24.69 -6.38 -3.00
N LYS A 37 25.04 -6.24 -4.27
CA LYS A 37 24.75 -5.05 -5.11
C LYS A 37 23.54 -5.24 -6.01
N VAL A 38 23.05 -6.47 -6.13
CA VAL A 38 21.83 -6.80 -6.85
C VAL A 38 20.62 -6.08 -6.22
N PRO A 39 19.88 -5.25 -6.98
CA PRO A 39 18.59 -4.76 -6.54
C PRO A 39 17.62 -5.94 -6.49
N ALA A 40 17.46 -6.51 -5.31
CA ALA A 40 16.50 -7.57 -5.10
C ALA A 40 15.08 -7.04 -5.16
N SER A 41 14.25 -7.83 -5.81
CA SER A 41 12.85 -7.55 -6.03
C SER A 41 11.98 -8.28 -5.02
N LEU A 42 11.17 -7.50 -4.31
CA LEU A 42 9.98 -8.03 -3.67
C LEU A 42 9.01 -8.48 -4.76
N VAL A 43 8.67 -9.77 -4.80
CA VAL A 43 7.59 -10.28 -5.66
C VAL A 43 6.30 -10.29 -4.85
N VAL A 44 5.28 -9.56 -5.29
CA VAL A 44 3.95 -9.58 -4.65
C VAL A 44 2.94 -10.21 -5.60
N GLU A 45 2.19 -11.18 -5.11
CA GLU A 45 1.19 -11.94 -5.87
C GLU A 45 -0.22 -11.73 -5.32
N TYR A 46 -1.21 -11.81 -6.21
CA TYR A 46 -2.61 -12.05 -5.83
C TYR A 46 -2.77 -13.43 -5.20
N SER A 47 -3.93 -13.68 -4.59
CA SER A 47 -4.29 -14.98 -3.99
C SER A 47 -4.23 -16.16 -4.97
N ASP A 48 -4.44 -15.91 -6.27
CA ASP A 48 -4.32 -16.93 -7.34
C ASP A 48 -2.87 -17.19 -7.79
N GLY A 49 -1.89 -16.49 -7.20
CA GLY A 49 -0.47 -16.58 -7.55
C GLY A 49 -0.07 -15.76 -8.77
N THR A 50 -1.00 -15.06 -9.43
CA THR A 50 -0.63 -14.14 -10.49
C THR A 50 0.06 -12.90 -9.92
N PRO A 51 1.01 -12.28 -10.64
CA PRO A 51 1.70 -11.10 -10.12
C PRO A 51 0.72 -9.96 -9.84
N LEU A 52 0.74 -9.46 -8.60
CA LEU A 52 0.12 -8.19 -8.20
C LEU A 52 1.07 -7.05 -8.54
N TYR A 53 2.34 -7.23 -8.20
CA TYR A 53 3.44 -6.38 -8.61
C TYR A 53 4.39 -7.19 -9.48
N THR A 54 4.68 -6.71 -10.69
CA THR A 54 5.78 -7.26 -11.47
C THR A 54 7.03 -6.51 -11.06
N PRO A 55 7.97 -7.14 -10.35
CA PRO A 55 9.19 -6.46 -10.03
C PRO A 55 9.97 -6.10 -11.27
N LYS A 56 10.64 -4.94 -11.21
CA LYS A 56 11.50 -4.49 -12.30
C LYS A 56 12.79 -5.30 -12.44
N THR A 57 13.00 -6.30 -11.58
CA THR A 57 14.05 -7.33 -11.65
C THR A 57 13.45 -8.71 -11.41
N VAL A 58 13.81 -9.70 -12.23
CA VAL A 58 13.43 -11.11 -12.06
C VAL A 58 14.70 -11.93 -12.23
N TRP A 59 15.02 -12.77 -11.23
CA TRP A 59 16.17 -13.66 -11.29
C TRP A 59 15.82 -14.96 -12.02
N ILE A 60 16.71 -15.39 -12.91
CA ILE A 60 16.71 -16.72 -13.53
C ILE A 60 18.12 -17.32 -13.42
N ASP A 61 18.20 -18.60 -13.12
CA ASP A 61 19.48 -19.33 -13.04
C ASP A 61 20.02 -19.61 -14.46
N PHE A 62 21.34 -19.68 -14.62
CA PHE A 62 22.02 -19.76 -15.91
C PHE A 62 21.54 -20.91 -16.80
N GLU A 63 21.23 -22.05 -16.20
CA GLU A 63 20.78 -23.26 -16.89
C GLU A 63 19.38 -23.10 -17.49
N ASP A 64 18.54 -22.27 -16.88
CA ASP A 64 17.20 -21.96 -17.36
C ASP A 64 17.21 -20.85 -18.43
N ILE A 65 18.33 -20.14 -18.64
CA ILE A 65 18.44 -19.13 -19.69
C ILE A 65 18.56 -19.81 -21.06
N PRO A 66 17.65 -19.53 -22.02
CA PRO A 66 17.72 -20.10 -23.36
C PRO A 66 19.04 -19.76 -24.07
N ASN A 67 19.61 -20.73 -24.80
CA ASN A 67 20.85 -20.52 -25.57
C ASN A 67 20.72 -19.37 -26.57
N LEU A 68 19.56 -19.22 -27.21
CA LEU A 68 19.28 -18.08 -28.08
C LEU A 68 19.57 -16.73 -27.39
N VAL A 69 19.15 -16.56 -26.14
CA VAL A 69 19.39 -15.31 -25.38
C VAL A 69 20.89 -15.16 -25.06
N LYS A 70 21.52 -16.22 -24.54
CA LYS A 70 22.96 -16.22 -24.18
C LYS A 70 23.82 -15.88 -25.40
N ASP A 71 23.62 -16.60 -26.50
CA ASP A 71 24.41 -16.52 -27.71
C ASP A 71 24.15 -15.20 -28.46
N SER A 72 22.91 -14.69 -28.47
CA SER A 72 22.59 -13.37 -29.04
C SER A 72 23.32 -12.24 -28.33
N ILE A 73 23.37 -12.26 -27.00
CA ILE A 73 24.05 -11.24 -26.21
C ILE A 73 25.56 -11.30 -26.45
N VAL A 74 26.15 -12.50 -26.40
CA VAL A 74 27.57 -12.70 -26.67
C VAL A 74 27.92 -12.25 -28.11
N ALA A 75 27.14 -12.68 -29.11
CA ALA A 75 27.38 -12.28 -30.51
C ALA A 75 27.25 -10.76 -30.72
N SER A 76 26.31 -10.10 -30.03
CA SER A 76 26.08 -8.66 -30.19
C SER A 76 27.10 -7.81 -29.44
N GLU A 77 27.30 -8.08 -28.15
CA GLU A 77 28.03 -7.21 -27.23
C GLU A 77 29.50 -7.56 -27.14
N ASP A 78 29.85 -8.85 -27.17
CA ASP A 78 31.20 -9.31 -26.86
C ASP A 78 31.50 -10.69 -27.46
N LYS A 79 31.74 -10.72 -28.78
CA LYS A 79 32.02 -11.96 -29.54
C LYS A 79 33.12 -12.84 -28.91
N ARG A 80 34.07 -12.22 -28.21
CA ARG A 80 35.21 -12.92 -27.59
C ARG A 80 35.08 -13.05 -26.09
N PHE A 81 33.86 -12.95 -25.56
CA PHE A 81 33.58 -13.02 -24.14
C PHE A 81 34.31 -14.19 -23.47
N TYR A 82 34.25 -15.39 -24.05
CA TYR A 82 34.89 -16.59 -23.50
C TYR A 82 36.42 -16.66 -23.69
N GLN A 83 37.04 -15.74 -24.44
CA GLN A 83 38.46 -15.78 -24.83
C GLN A 83 39.34 -14.78 -24.08
N HIS A 84 38.77 -13.76 -23.43
CA HIS A 84 39.52 -12.74 -22.69
C HIS A 84 39.18 -12.77 -21.19
N SER A 85 40.01 -12.14 -20.36
CA SER A 85 39.79 -12.03 -18.90
C SER A 85 39.29 -10.62 -18.56
N GLY A 86 38.04 -10.32 -18.87
CA GLY A 86 37.39 -9.04 -18.54
C GLY A 86 37.70 -7.86 -19.45
N VAL A 87 38.91 -7.74 -20.01
CA VAL A 87 39.26 -6.67 -20.95
C VAL A 87 39.78 -7.28 -22.25
N ASP A 88 39.13 -6.98 -23.38
CA ASP A 88 39.54 -7.48 -24.70
C ASP A 88 40.60 -6.57 -25.33
N LEU A 89 41.88 -6.86 -25.07
CA LEU A 89 43.01 -6.10 -25.61
C LEU A 89 43.07 -6.12 -27.14
N ILE A 90 42.75 -7.27 -27.75
CA ILE A 90 42.73 -7.39 -29.21
C ILE A 90 41.54 -6.59 -29.76
N GLY A 91 40.44 -6.48 -29.00
CA GLY A 91 39.22 -5.76 -29.38
C GLY A 91 39.46 -4.26 -29.34
N ILE A 92 40.15 -3.80 -28.30
CA ILE A 92 40.64 -2.42 -28.18
C ILE A 92 41.57 -2.08 -29.35
N ALA A 93 42.59 -2.90 -29.64
CA ALA A 93 43.51 -2.66 -30.75
C ALA A 93 42.79 -2.62 -32.11
N ARG A 94 41.84 -3.54 -32.35
CA ARG A 94 41.00 -3.55 -33.56
C ARG A 94 40.16 -2.29 -33.64
N SER A 95 39.48 -1.90 -32.57
CA SER A 95 38.62 -0.71 -32.53
C SER A 95 39.41 0.57 -32.81
N PHE A 96 40.62 0.69 -32.25
CA PHE A 96 41.53 1.80 -32.51
C PHE A 96 41.96 1.88 -33.99
N PHE A 97 42.29 0.73 -34.61
CA PHE A 97 42.61 0.67 -36.03
C PHE A 97 41.41 1.07 -36.91
N VAL A 98 40.21 0.59 -36.58
CA VAL A 98 38.97 0.95 -37.30
C VAL A 98 38.71 2.46 -37.22
N ILE A 99 38.85 3.08 -36.04
CA ILE A 99 38.68 4.54 -35.85
C ILE A 99 39.69 5.35 -36.67
N LEU A 100 40.92 4.85 -36.84
CA LEU A 100 41.94 5.53 -37.67
C LEU A 100 41.69 5.38 -39.18
N THR A 101 41.01 4.32 -39.60
CA THR A 101 40.75 4.01 -41.01
C THR A 101 39.35 4.39 -41.48
N THR A 102 38.42 4.66 -40.56
CA THR A 102 37.01 4.96 -40.84
C THR A 102 36.45 5.93 -39.79
N ASP A 103 35.45 6.74 -40.15
CA ASP A 103 34.72 7.59 -39.18
C ASP A 103 33.75 6.81 -38.26
N SER A 104 33.90 5.49 -38.17
CA SER A 104 33.00 4.63 -37.40
C SER A 104 33.53 4.34 -36.00
N ILE A 105 32.82 4.83 -34.97
CA ILE A 105 33.11 4.50 -33.57
C ILE A 105 32.47 3.15 -33.23
N GLN A 106 33.28 2.08 -33.15
CA GLN A 106 32.86 0.81 -32.56
C GLN A 106 33.11 0.81 -31.05
N GLY A 107 32.11 0.43 -30.26
CA GLY A 107 32.24 0.30 -28.81
C GLY A 107 33.11 -0.91 -28.45
N GLY A 108 34.23 -0.69 -27.77
CA GLY A 108 35.17 -1.74 -27.34
C GLY A 108 35.02 -2.18 -25.89
N SER A 109 33.82 -2.09 -25.29
CA SER A 109 33.60 -2.51 -23.89
C SER A 109 33.06 -3.94 -23.84
N THR A 110 33.64 -4.77 -22.99
CA THR A 110 33.26 -6.19 -22.81
C THR A 110 32.01 -6.34 -21.95
N ILE A 111 31.36 -7.52 -21.97
CA ILE A 111 30.23 -7.84 -21.08
C ILE A 111 30.61 -7.64 -19.61
N THR A 112 31.78 -8.12 -19.19
CA THR A 112 32.27 -7.98 -17.81
C THR A 112 32.48 -6.51 -17.41
N GLN A 113 32.99 -5.68 -18.33
CA GLN A 113 33.12 -4.24 -18.10
C GLN A 113 31.76 -3.55 -17.97
N GLN A 114 30.80 -3.94 -18.80
CA GLN A 114 29.44 -3.42 -18.70
C GLN A 114 28.78 -3.85 -17.38
N LEU A 115 28.95 -5.10 -16.93
CA LEU A 115 28.48 -5.59 -15.63
C LEU A 115 29.10 -4.80 -14.48
N ALA A 116 30.42 -4.62 -14.49
CA ALA A 116 31.13 -3.83 -13.49
C ALA A 116 30.60 -2.39 -13.40
N ARG A 117 30.30 -1.78 -14.56
CA ARG A 117 29.68 -0.46 -14.62
C ARG A 117 28.29 -0.44 -14.01
N THR A 118 27.46 -1.44 -14.31
CA THR A 118 26.08 -1.53 -13.81
C THR A 118 26.02 -1.73 -12.29
N LEU A 119 26.90 -2.56 -11.73
CA LEU A 119 26.81 -2.94 -10.31
C LEU A 119 27.55 -1.98 -9.35
N TYR A 120 28.65 -1.36 -9.77
CA TYR A 120 29.59 -0.73 -8.84
C TYR A 120 29.92 0.74 -9.13
N LEU A 121 29.52 1.28 -10.28
CA LEU A 121 29.96 2.60 -10.72
C LEU A 121 28.78 3.53 -10.99
N THR A 122 29.02 4.82 -10.75
CA THR A 122 28.08 5.88 -11.12
C THR A 122 28.13 6.17 -12.63
N THR A 123 27.14 6.88 -13.15
CA THR A 123 26.96 7.16 -14.59
C THR A 123 27.95 8.21 -15.17
N GLU A 124 28.85 8.77 -14.36
CA GLU A 124 29.79 9.83 -14.77
C GLU A 124 30.76 9.40 -15.88
N ARG A 125 30.77 10.06 -17.03
CA ARG A 125 31.68 9.70 -18.14
C ARG A 125 33.10 10.27 -17.96
N THR A 126 33.87 9.73 -17.01
CA THR A 126 35.29 10.12 -16.78
C THR A 126 36.27 8.99 -17.11
N TRP A 127 37.50 9.35 -17.51
CA TRP A 127 38.60 8.39 -17.69
C TRP A 127 38.93 7.63 -16.40
N LYS A 128 38.80 8.31 -15.24
CA LYS A 128 38.95 7.70 -13.91
C LYS A 128 37.92 6.59 -13.69
N ARG A 129 36.64 6.81 -14.04
CA ARG A 129 35.60 5.77 -13.99
C ARG A 129 35.96 4.60 -14.90
N LYS A 130 36.43 4.86 -16.13
CA LYS A 130 36.77 3.78 -17.08
C LYS A 130 37.93 2.91 -16.59
N ILE A 131 38.90 3.48 -15.88
CA ILE A 131 39.97 2.70 -15.22
C ILE A 131 39.38 1.83 -14.11
N LYS A 132 38.52 2.38 -13.23
CA LYS A 132 37.83 1.60 -12.19
C LYS A 132 37.02 0.44 -12.78
N GLU A 133 36.30 0.68 -13.88
CA GLU A 133 35.53 -0.33 -14.61
C GLU A 133 36.41 -1.51 -15.06
N ALA A 134 37.58 -1.22 -15.63
CA ALA A 134 38.53 -2.26 -16.03
C ALA A 134 39.10 -3.05 -14.83
N LEU A 135 39.43 -2.38 -13.72
CA LEU A 135 39.92 -3.04 -12.51
C LEU A 135 38.86 -3.96 -11.88
N ILE A 136 37.61 -3.49 -11.80
CA ILE A 136 36.50 -4.28 -11.28
C ILE A 136 36.18 -5.44 -12.22
N ALA A 137 36.23 -5.25 -13.55
CA ALA A 137 36.05 -6.33 -14.51
C ALA A 137 37.11 -7.44 -14.35
N LEU A 138 38.38 -7.07 -14.17
CA LEU A 138 39.44 -8.03 -13.87
C LEU A 138 39.19 -8.76 -12.55
N TRP A 139 38.68 -8.06 -11.54
CA TRP A 139 38.33 -8.67 -10.26
C TRP A 139 37.17 -9.66 -10.40
N LEU A 140 36.11 -9.31 -11.14
CA LEU A 140 34.99 -10.22 -11.40
C LEU A 140 35.47 -11.51 -12.06
N GLU A 141 36.36 -11.43 -13.04
CA GLU A 141 36.89 -12.60 -13.78
C GLU A 141 37.84 -13.48 -12.97
N GLN A 142 38.41 -12.95 -11.89
CA GLN A 142 39.22 -13.74 -10.95
C GLN A 142 38.37 -14.50 -9.94
N ASN A 143 37.14 -14.04 -9.67
CA ASN A 143 36.29 -14.56 -8.61
C ASN A 143 35.05 -15.30 -9.11
N TYR A 144 34.65 -15.08 -10.36
CA TYR A 144 33.47 -15.67 -10.99
C TYR A 144 33.82 -16.27 -12.35
N SER A 145 33.19 -17.40 -12.65
CA SER A 145 33.27 -18.04 -13.96
C SER A 145 32.56 -17.21 -15.04
N LYS A 146 32.84 -17.51 -16.31
CA LYS A 146 32.18 -16.87 -17.45
C LYS A 146 30.65 -17.03 -17.42
N ASN A 147 30.17 -18.19 -17.00
CA ASN A 147 28.75 -18.47 -16.93
C ASN A 147 28.09 -17.63 -15.82
N GLU A 148 28.70 -17.54 -14.64
CA GLU A 148 28.21 -16.69 -13.55
C GLU A 148 28.23 -15.20 -13.94
N ILE A 149 29.27 -14.73 -14.64
CA ILE A 149 29.33 -13.35 -15.13
C ILE A 149 28.21 -13.07 -16.14
N LEU A 150 27.96 -14.00 -17.07
CA LEU A 150 26.90 -13.86 -18.06
C LEU A 150 25.50 -13.93 -17.41
N GLU A 151 25.30 -14.83 -16.44
CA GLU A 151 24.08 -14.92 -15.63
C GLU A 151 23.79 -13.59 -14.92
N LEU A 152 24.78 -13.06 -14.19
CA LEU A 152 24.68 -11.75 -13.53
C LEU A 152 24.36 -10.65 -14.53
N TYR A 153 25.04 -10.63 -15.68
CA TYR A 153 24.79 -9.62 -16.71
C TYR A 153 23.35 -9.67 -17.23
N ILE A 154 22.87 -10.87 -17.59
CA ILE A 154 21.52 -11.07 -18.12
C ILE A 154 20.44 -10.69 -17.10
N ASN A 155 20.70 -10.91 -15.81
CA ASN A 155 19.75 -10.59 -14.73
C ASN A 155 19.76 -9.12 -14.30
N PHE A 156 20.85 -8.36 -14.54
CA PHE A 156 20.98 -6.99 -14.01
C PHE A 156 21.14 -5.87 -15.02
N VAL A 157 21.36 -6.17 -16.28
CA VAL A 157 21.56 -5.09 -17.24
C VAL A 157 20.28 -4.25 -17.40
N TYR A 158 20.44 -2.93 -17.47
CA TYR A 158 19.32 -2.00 -17.64
C TYR A 158 18.81 -2.03 -19.09
N LEU A 159 17.50 -2.25 -19.28
CA LEU A 159 16.85 -2.44 -20.58
C LEU A 159 15.75 -1.38 -20.83
N GLY A 160 15.83 -0.21 -20.18
CA GLY A 160 14.89 0.91 -20.35
C GLY A 160 13.68 0.86 -19.41
N ASN A 161 12.96 1.98 -19.27
CA ASN A 161 11.72 2.10 -18.45
C ASN A 161 11.85 1.70 -16.96
N GLY A 162 13.07 1.78 -16.42
CA GLY A 162 13.38 1.29 -15.08
C GLY A 162 13.46 -0.25 -14.97
N VAL A 163 13.39 -0.99 -16.08
CA VAL A 163 13.44 -2.45 -16.12
C VAL A 163 14.89 -2.93 -16.20
N TYR A 164 15.23 -3.91 -15.37
CA TYR A 164 16.55 -4.51 -15.27
C TYR A 164 16.44 -6.03 -15.46
N GLY A 165 17.32 -6.54 -16.31
CA GLY A 165 17.41 -7.95 -16.65
C GLY A 165 16.45 -8.40 -17.74
N PHE A 166 16.92 -9.32 -18.59
CA PHE A 166 16.15 -9.89 -19.69
C PHE A 166 14.85 -10.57 -19.23
N PRO A 167 14.80 -11.34 -18.11
CA PRO A 167 13.56 -11.99 -17.70
C PRO A 167 12.44 -10.99 -17.40
N ALA A 168 12.76 -9.90 -16.69
CA ALA A 168 11.82 -8.82 -16.41
C ALA A 168 11.41 -8.07 -17.69
N ALA A 169 12.36 -7.81 -18.60
CA ALA A 169 12.10 -7.14 -19.86
C ALA A 169 11.24 -7.95 -20.83
N ALA A 170 11.45 -9.27 -20.92
CA ALA A 170 10.61 -10.17 -21.72
C ALA A 170 9.15 -10.11 -21.26
N LYS A 171 8.94 -10.09 -19.95
CA LYS A 171 7.61 -9.95 -19.37
C LYS A 171 7.04 -8.55 -19.60
N TYR A 172 7.86 -7.51 -19.44
CA TYR A 172 7.44 -6.12 -19.57
C TYR A 172 7.07 -5.74 -21.01
N TYR A 173 7.93 -6.04 -21.99
CA TYR A 173 7.74 -5.62 -23.38
C TYR A 173 6.88 -6.58 -24.21
N PHE A 174 6.87 -7.88 -23.87
CA PHE A 174 6.20 -8.91 -24.69
C PHE A 174 5.21 -9.79 -23.92
N ASN A 175 5.11 -9.65 -22.58
CA ASN A 175 4.34 -10.54 -21.70
C ASN A 175 4.70 -12.03 -21.85
N LYS A 176 5.97 -12.31 -22.14
CA LYS A 176 6.52 -13.65 -22.38
C LYS A 176 7.59 -14.03 -21.36
N THR A 177 7.84 -15.32 -21.19
CA THR A 177 9.07 -15.82 -20.55
C THR A 177 10.22 -15.83 -21.57
N LEU A 178 11.47 -16.05 -21.13
CA LEU A 178 12.62 -16.05 -22.05
C LEU A 178 12.51 -17.16 -23.11
N GLU A 179 12.00 -18.32 -22.74
CA GLU A 179 11.85 -19.50 -23.61
C GLU A 179 10.84 -19.26 -24.73
N GLN A 180 9.93 -18.30 -24.53
CA GLN A 180 8.87 -17.95 -25.48
C GLN A 180 9.29 -16.85 -26.46
N LEU A 181 10.47 -16.24 -26.28
CA LEU A 181 10.94 -15.15 -27.13
C LEU A 181 11.39 -15.66 -28.50
N LYS A 182 10.96 -14.94 -29.55
CA LYS A 182 11.44 -15.15 -30.92
C LYS A 182 12.79 -14.48 -31.13
N PRO A 183 13.59 -14.89 -32.14
CA PRO A 183 14.87 -14.24 -32.46
C PRO A 183 14.79 -12.72 -32.62
N VAL A 184 13.73 -12.21 -33.25
CA VAL A 184 13.49 -10.77 -33.40
C VAL A 184 13.26 -10.07 -32.05
N GLU A 185 12.51 -10.68 -31.12
CA GLU A 185 12.25 -10.12 -29.79
C GLU A 185 13.51 -10.15 -28.91
N VAL A 186 14.30 -11.22 -28.99
CA VAL A 186 15.63 -11.27 -28.35
C VAL A 186 16.52 -10.16 -28.90
N ALA A 187 16.55 -9.99 -30.22
CA ALA A 187 17.33 -8.93 -30.85
C ALA A 187 16.86 -7.52 -30.44
N MET A 188 15.55 -7.31 -30.29
CA MET A 188 14.97 -6.06 -29.76
C MET A 188 15.44 -5.77 -28.33
N LEU A 189 15.42 -6.76 -27.45
CA LEU A 189 15.93 -6.60 -26.08
C LEU A 189 17.43 -6.34 -26.08
N THR A 190 18.20 -7.13 -26.82
CA THR A 190 19.67 -6.97 -26.92
C THR A 190 20.04 -5.59 -27.50
N ALA A 191 19.26 -5.05 -28.43
CA ALA A 191 19.45 -3.71 -28.98
C ALA A 191 19.40 -2.61 -27.90
N THR A 192 18.57 -2.78 -26.85
CA THR A 192 18.48 -1.81 -25.74
C THR A 192 19.77 -1.67 -24.96
N LEU A 193 20.63 -2.70 -24.89
CA LEU A 193 21.88 -2.67 -24.12
C LEU A 193 22.78 -1.49 -24.52
N ARG A 194 22.81 -1.18 -25.82
CA ARG A 194 23.63 -0.11 -26.38
C ARG A 194 23.03 1.28 -26.11
N SER A 195 21.71 1.39 -26.15
CA SER A 195 21.01 2.67 -25.97
C SER A 195 19.60 2.45 -25.41
N PRO A 196 19.45 2.25 -24.08
CA PRO A 196 18.19 1.82 -23.48
C PRO A 196 17.00 2.73 -23.79
N GLU A 197 17.26 4.04 -23.88
CA GLU A 197 16.22 5.04 -24.15
C GLU A 197 15.86 5.16 -25.64
N HIS A 198 16.83 5.06 -26.56
CA HIS A 198 16.56 5.22 -28.01
C HIS A 198 16.23 3.92 -28.73
N ALA A 199 16.73 2.79 -28.22
CA ALA A 199 16.45 1.47 -28.72
C ALA A 199 15.37 0.79 -27.87
N ASN A 200 14.50 1.56 -27.20
CA ASN A 200 13.39 1.05 -26.43
C ASN A 200 12.41 0.30 -27.35
N PRO A 201 12.02 -0.95 -27.07
CA PRO A 201 11.15 -1.74 -27.95
C PRO A 201 9.78 -1.11 -28.23
N LEU A 202 9.35 -0.15 -27.38
CA LEU A 202 8.09 0.60 -27.55
C LEU A 202 8.20 1.75 -28.56
N GLU A 203 9.42 2.13 -28.96
CA GLU A 203 9.69 3.26 -29.86
C GLU A 203 9.99 2.77 -31.28
N GLU A 204 9.52 3.49 -32.30
CA GLU A 204 9.75 3.14 -33.71
C GLU A 204 11.24 3.11 -34.08
N LEU A 205 12.07 3.91 -33.39
CA LEU A 205 13.52 4.00 -33.59
C LEU A 205 14.27 2.70 -33.27
N ASN A 206 13.65 1.75 -32.55
CA ASN A 206 14.26 0.47 -32.21
C ASN A 206 14.61 -0.37 -33.46
N ALA A 207 13.86 -0.24 -34.55
CA ALA A 207 13.97 -1.12 -35.71
C ALA A 207 15.41 -1.20 -36.27
N ASP A 208 16.11 -0.08 -36.38
CA ASP A 208 17.46 -0.06 -36.97
C ASP A 208 18.54 -0.62 -36.02
N PHE A 209 18.36 -0.45 -34.72
CA PHE A 209 19.19 -1.12 -33.73
C PHE A 209 18.99 -2.64 -33.78
N THR A 210 17.73 -3.08 -33.85
CA THR A 210 17.37 -4.50 -33.93
C THR A 210 17.92 -5.17 -35.19
N LYS A 211 17.83 -4.53 -36.36
CA LYS A 211 18.47 -5.02 -37.61
C LYS A 211 19.97 -5.21 -37.46
N THR A 212 20.63 -4.30 -36.73
CA THR A 212 22.07 -4.39 -36.46
C THR A 212 22.39 -5.62 -35.62
N VAL A 213 21.60 -5.88 -34.58
CA VAL A 213 21.75 -7.06 -33.72
C VAL A 213 21.47 -8.35 -34.49
N LEU A 214 20.37 -8.41 -35.25
CA LEU A 214 20.03 -9.56 -36.10
C LEU A 214 21.15 -9.92 -37.08
N ARG A 215 21.77 -8.90 -37.70
CA ARG A 215 22.90 -9.12 -38.61
C ARG A 215 24.11 -9.72 -37.89
N LYS A 216 24.41 -9.27 -36.68
CA LYS A 216 25.48 -9.86 -35.86
C LYS A 216 25.15 -11.30 -35.47
N MET A 217 23.93 -11.58 -35.04
CA MET A 217 23.47 -12.93 -34.72
C MET A 217 23.65 -13.88 -35.90
N MET A 218 23.27 -13.44 -37.11
CA MET A 218 23.45 -14.23 -38.35
C MET A 218 24.93 -14.46 -38.66
N ASN A 219 25.76 -13.41 -38.64
CA ASN A 219 27.19 -13.51 -38.95
C ASN A 219 27.96 -14.42 -37.99
N GLU A 220 27.51 -14.52 -36.74
CA GLU A 220 28.09 -15.41 -35.72
C GLU A 220 27.42 -16.80 -35.68
N GLY A 221 26.45 -17.07 -36.56
CA GLY A 221 25.77 -18.36 -36.67
C GLY A 221 24.79 -18.67 -35.54
N VAL A 222 24.37 -17.67 -34.76
CA VAL A 222 23.34 -17.80 -33.71
C VAL A 222 21.97 -18.09 -34.33
N ILE A 223 21.71 -17.49 -35.50
CA ILE A 223 20.52 -17.73 -36.32
C ILE A 223 20.92 -18.05 -37.75
N THR A 224 20.07 -18.82 -38.43
CA THR A 224 20.22 -19.12 -39.85
C THR A 224 19.84 -17.93 -40.74
N ASN A 225 20.28 -17.92 -42.00
CA ASN A 225 19.87 -16.90 -42.96
C ASN A 225 18.34 -16.85 -43.14
N ALA A 226 17.66 -18.00 -43.11
CA ALA A 226 16.21 -18.04 -43.22
C ALA A 226 15.50 -17.39 -42.02
N GLU A 227 16.01 -17.62 -40.81
CA GLU A 227 15.50 -16.96 -39.59
C GLU A 227 15.79 -15.46 -39.58
N TYR A 228 16.96 -15.04 -40.10
CA TYR A 228 17.30 -13.62 -40.26
C TYR A 228 16.32 -12.91 -41.20
N GLU A 229 16.06 -13.45 -42.39
CA GLU A 229 15.11 -12.85 -43.34
C GLU A 229 13.68 -12.82 -42.76
N ASN A 230 13.23 -13.91 -42.14
CA ASN A 230 11.93 -13.95 -41.46
C ASN A 230 11.84 -12.92 -40.31
N ALA A 231 12.91 -12.73 -39.54
CA ALA A 231 12.97 -11.72 -38.48
C ALA A 231 12.90 -10.30 -39.04
N LEU A 232 13.48 -10.03 -40.21
CA LEU A 232 13.37 -8.74 -40.89
C LEU A 232 11.95 -8.48 -41.41
N GLU A 233 11.30 -9.49 -42.00
CA GLU A 233 9.93 -9.38 -42.50
C GLU A 233 8.93 -9.13 -41.37
N THR A 234 9.11 -9.82 -40.24
CA THR A 234 8.20 -9.73 -39.09
C THR A 234 8.46 -8.52 -38.20
N LEU A 235 9.62 -7.85 -38.31
CA LEU A 235 10.05 -6.74 -37.45
C LEU A 235 9.01 -5.62 -37.32
N SER A 236 8.33 -5.26 -38.40
CA SER A 236 7.30 -4.20 -38.42
C SER A 236 5.96 -4.64 -37.82
N SER A 237 5.72 -5.96 -37.72
CA SER A 237 4.48 -6.54 -37.19
C SER A 237 4.62 -6.98 -35.72
N GLU A 238 5.83 -7.34 -35.31
CA GLU A 238 6.21 -7.66 -33.93
C GLU A 238 6.33 -6.38 -33.14
N HIS A 239 5.19 -5.82 -32.73
CA HIS A 239 5.18 -4.70 -31.83
C HIS A 239 5.42 -5.22 -30.41
N ALA A 240 6.42 -4.64 -29.72
CA ALA A 240 6.37 -4.64 -28.26
C ALA A 240 5.03 -4.01 -27.89
N ARG A 241 4.12 -4.83 -27.37
CA ARG A 241 2.84 -4.30 -26.99
C ARG A 241 3.14 -3.41 -25.80
N ASN A 242 2.70 -2.15 -25.89
CA ASN A 242 2.34 -1.41 -24.70
C ASN A 242 1.16 -2.17 -24.09
N VAL A 243 1.43 -3.35 -23.53
CA VAL A 243 0.50 -3.99 -22.64
C VAL A 243 0.35 -2.92 -21.59
N ASN A 244 -0.85 -2.37 -21.47
CA ASN A 244 -1.25 -1.46 -20.41
C ASN A 244 -1.14 -2.17 -19.03
N ILE A 245 0.02 -2.75 -18.73
CA ILE A 245 0.46 -3.21 -17.43
C ILE A 245 0.92 -1.97 -16.66
N ALA A 246 1.64 -1.04 -17.30
CA ALA A 246 2.12 0.17 -16.63
C ALA A 246 0.98 1.15 -16.26
N GLY A 247 -0.07 1.26 -17.08
CA GLY A 247 -1.17 2.19 -16.84
C GLY A 247 -2.22 1.72 -15.83
N ASN A 248 -2.29 0.42 -15.52
CA ASN A 248 -3.39 -0.16 -14.72
C ASN A 248 -2.96 -1.15 -13.61
N MET A 249 -1.66 -1.42 -13.40
CA MET A 249 -1.26 -2.57 -12.58
C MET A 249 -0.39 -2.25 -11.35
N PHE A 250 0.06 -1.01 -11.15
CA PHE A 250 0.65 -0.63 -9.85
C PHE A 250 -0.38 0.09 -9.00
N ASP A 251 -1.14 -0.70 -8.26
CA ASP A 251 -1.98 -0.19 -7.18
C ASP A 251 -1.06 0.15 -5.99
N GLN A 252 -0.61 1.41 -5.97
CA GLN A 252 0.31 1.94 -4.94
C GLN A 252 -0.25 1.72 -3.54
N ASP A 253 -1.56 1.86 -3.38
CA ASP A 253 -2.23 1.72 -2.09
C ASP A 253 -2.13 0.28 -1.59
N LEU A 254 -2.42 -0.70 -2.45
CA LEU A 254 -2.25 -2.12 -2.11
C LEU A 254 -0.79 -2.47 -1.80
N PHE A 255 0.16 -1.95 -2.58
CA PHE A 255 1.57 -2.19 -2.34
C PHE A 255 1.99 -1.67 -0.95
N TRP A 256 1.59 -0.45 -0.60
CA TRP A 256 1.90 0.12 0.71
C TRP A 256 1.20 -0.62 1.85
N MET A 257 -0.04 -1.11 1.65
CA MET A 257 -0.70 -1.98 2.63
C MET A 257 0.11 -3.26 2.89
N VAL A 258 0.65 -3.88 1.83
CA VAL A 258 1.52 -5.06 1.97
C VAL A 258 2.80 -4.71 2.72
N VAL A 259 3.46 -3.60 2.38
CA VAL A 259 4.70 -3.17 3.06
C VAL A 259 4.46 -2.87 4.54
N VAL A 260 3.35 -2.20 4.88
CA VAL A 260 2.99 -1.91 6.27
C VAL A 260 2.75 -3.19 7.06
N GLU A 261 1.97 -4.14 6.51
CA GLU A 261 1.73 -5.41 7.20
C GLU A 261 3.01 -6.26 7.30
N LEU A 262 3.88 -6.27 6.29
CA LEU A 262 5.20 -6.93 6.38
C LEU A 262 6.02 -6.36 7.53
N LYS A 263 6.03 -5.04 7.70
CA LYS A 263 6.72 -4.38 8.82
C LYS A 263 6.11 -4.75 10.17
N GLU A 264 4.78 -4.82 10.28
CA GLU A 264 4.10 -5.31 11.49
C GLU A 264 4.47 -6.76 11.83
N LEU A 265 4.69 -7.59 10.81
CA LEU A 265 5.12 -8.98 10.95
C LEU A 265 6.63 -9.14 11.24
N GLY A 266 7.36 -8.03 11.35
CA GLY A 266 8.79 -8.03 11.71
C GLY A 266 9.75 -8.17 10.53
N PHE A 267 9.30 -8.00 9.28
CA PHE A 267 10.19 -7.96 8.12
C PHE A 267 10.74 -6.55 7.92
N GLU A 268 12.07 -6.38 7.93
CA GLU A 268 12.68 -5.10 7.62
C GLU A 268 12.67 -4.82 6.10
N LEU A 269 12.65 -3.54 5.70
CA LEU A 269 12.76 -3.14 4.30
C LEU A 269 14.05 -3.65 3.62
N GLY A 270 15.11 -3.88 4.42
CA GLY A 270 16.35 -4.52 3.97
C GLY A 270 16.16 -6.00 3.66
N ASP A 271 15.39 -6.72 4.49
CA ASP A 271 15.11 -8.15 4.29
C ASP A 271 14.28 -8.39 3.04
N LEU A 272 13.37 -7.48 2.69
CA LEU A 272 12.63 -7.53 1.42
C LEU A 272 13.55 -7.55 0.19
N ARG A 273 14.81 -7.08 0.35
CA ARG A 273 15.88 -7.16 -0.64
C ARG A 273 16.65 -8.50 -0.61
N ASN A 274 16.14 -9.54 0.04
CA ASN A 274 16.67 -10.90 -0.10
C ASN A 274 15.89 -11.73 -1.13
N GLY A 275 14.92 -11.13 -1.83
CA GLY A 275 14.09 -11.78 -2.85
C GLY A 275 12.96 -12.62 -2.28
N PHE A 276 12.29 -12.11 -1.24
CA PHE A 276 11.06 -12.71 -0.74
C PHE A 276 9.93 -12.65 -1.77
N ARG A 277 9.12 -13.70 -1.77
CA ARG A 277 7.85 -13.78 -2.48
C ARG A 277 6.71 -13.72 -1.47
N VAL A 278 5.87 -12.70 -1.63
CA VAL A 278 4.72 -12.43 -0.78
C VAL A 278 3.46 -12.75 -1.55
N ARG A 279 2.66 -13.69 -1.04
CA ARG A 279 1.31 -13.92 -1.55
C ARG A 279 0.31 -13.19 -0.68
N THR A 280 -0.54 -12.41 -1.33
CA THR A 280 -1.61 -11.67 -0.66
C THR A 280 -2.90 -12.48 -0.59
N THR A 281 -3.84 -12.02 0.23
CA THR A 281 -5.23 -12.51 0.28
C THR A 281 -6.11 -11.87 -0.80
N ILE A 282 -5.58 -10.91 -1.58
CA ILE A 282 -6.34 -10.14 -2.56
C ILE A 282 -6.81 -11.05 -3.70
N ASP A 283 -8.11 -11.02 -3.96
CA ASP A 283 -8.74 -11.68 -5.08
C ASP A 283 -8.70 -10.77 -6.30
N LYS A 284 -8.03 -11.22 -7.36
CA LYS A 284 -7.84 -10.43 -8.58
C LYS A 284 -9.16 -10.02 -9.23
N ASN A 285 -10.17 -10.89 -9.23
CA ASN A 285 -11.47 -10.60 -9.84
C ASN A 285 -12.23 -9.58 -9.00
N MET A 286 -12.26 -9.74 -7.68
CA MET A 286 -12.89 -8.77 -6.78
C MET A 286 -12.18 -7.41 -6.81
N GLN A 287 -10.84 -7.40 -6.86
CA GLN A 287 -10.06 -6.18 -6.99
C GLN A 287 -10.35 -5.45 -8.31
N THR A 288 -10.43 -6.18 -9.42
CA THR A 288 -10.80 -5.63 -10.73
C THR A 288 -12.20 -5.05 -10.70
N LEU A 289 -13.15 -5.77 -10.08
CA LEU A 289 -14.53 -5.34 -9.95
C LEU A 289 -14.66 -4.07 -9.08
N LEU A 290 -13.92 -3.99 -7.97
CA LEU A 290 -13.85 -2.81 -7.12
C LEU A 290 -13.30 -1.61 -7.93
N ASN A 291 -12.12 -1.77 -8.52
CA ASN A 291 -11.42 -0.72 -9.28
C ASN A 291 -12.21 -0.21 -10.49
N LYS A 292 -13.06 -1.06 -11.09
CA LYS A 292 -13.91 -0.69 -12.23
C LYS A 292 -15.10 0.19 -11.84
N ASN A 293 -15.64 0.02 -10.63
CA ASN A 293 -16.93 0.61 -10.26
C ASN A 293 -16.81 1.86 -9.37
N ILE A 294 -15.70 2.04 -8.66
CA ILE A 294 -15.50 3.18 -7.77
C ILE A 294 -14.98 4.41 -8.50
N ASP A 295 -15.40 5.59 -8.05
CA ASP A 295 -14.77 6.86 -8.43
C ASP A 295 -13.45 7.02 -7.68
N LYS A 296 -12.35 6.71 -8.36
CA LYS A 296 -10.98 6.74 -7.83
C LYS A 296 -10.57 8.07 -7.20
N THR A 297 -11.23 9.17 -7.53
CA THR A 297 -10.88 10.51 -7.02
C THR A 297 -11.54 10.83 -5.69
N LYS A 298 -12.63 10.13 -5.34
CA LYS A 298 -13.49 10.48 -4.21
C LYS A 298 -13.91 9.29 -3.36
N MET A 299 -13.65 8.06 -3.79
CA MET A 299 -14.13 6.87 -3.11
C MET A 299 -12.99 6.00 -2.61
N ALA A 300 -13.21 5.39 -1.45
CA ALA A 300 -12.43 4.28 -0.96
C ALA A 300 -13.35 3.07 -0.73
N GLY A 301 -12.78 1.89 -0.86
CA GLY A 301 -13.52 0.63 -0.72
C GLY A 301 -12.69 -0.47 -0.10
N LEU A 302 -13.35 -1.28 0.71
CA LEU A 302 -12.77 -2.45 1.36
C LEU A 302 -13.76 -3.62 1.28
N ILE A 303 -13.27 -4.80 0.88
CA ILE A 303 -14.04 -6.04 0.89
C ILE A 303 -13.28 -7.08 1.71
N ILE A 304 -13.91 -7.60 2.75
CA ILE A 304 -13.32 -8.59 3.66
C ILE A 304 -14.19 -9.84 3.79
N GLU A 305 -13.56 -10.96 4.10
CA GLU A 305 -14.25 -12.16 4.62
C GLU A 305 -14.43 -12.01 6.13
N HIS A 306 -15.65 -11.76 6.60
CA HIS A 306 -15.91 -11.42 8.02
C HIS A 306 -15.67 -12.57 9.01
N THR A 307 -15.53 -13.81 8.53
CA THR A 307 -15.22 -14.98 9.36
C THR A 307 -13.73 -15.31 9.43
N THR A 308 -12.90 -14.69 8.58
CA THR A 308 -11.46 -14.97 8.50
C THR A 308 -10.64 -13.69 8.67
N GLY A 309 -11.19 -12.52 8.38
CA GLY A 309 -10.43 -11.26 8.30
C GLY A 309 -9.59 -11.14 7.03
N ARG A 310 -9.70 -12.06 6.05
CA ARG A 310 -8.97 -11.91 4.79
C ARG A 310 -9.49 -10.71 4.01
N ILE A 311 -8.59 -9.78 3.67
CA ILE A 311 -8.90 -8.67 2.77
C ILE A 311 -8.89 -9.21 1.33
N ARG A 312 -10.04 -9.16 0.67
CA ARG A 312 -10.21 -9.69 -0.71
C ARG A 312 -10.05 -8.62 -1.76
N ALA A 313 -10.37 -7.37 -1.43
CA ALA A 313 -10.09 -6.21 -2.28
C ALA A 313 -10.02 -4.95 -1.41
N ALA A 314 -9.16 -4.02 -1.80
CA ALA A 314 -9.06 -2.71 -1.16
C ALA A 314 -8.64 -1.64 -2.18
N TYR A 315 -9.14 -0.42 -2.01
CA TYR A 315 -8.72 0.71 -2.83
C TYR A 315 -8.93 2.04 -2.10
N GLY A 316 -7.97 2.95 -2.27
CA GLY A 316 -8.07 4.34 -1.87
C GLY A 316 -7.41 4.63 -0.53
N LEU A 317 -7.28 5.91 -0.22
CA LEU A 317 -6.67 6.36 1.03
C LEU A 317 -7.57 6.04 2.22
N GLY A 318 -6.99 5.76 3.38
CA GLY A 318 -7.78 5.61 4.61
C GLY A 318 -8.21 4.18 4.96
N ILE A 319 -7.70 3.15 4.27
CA ILE A 319 -8.13 1.76 4.48
C ILE A 319 -7.70 1.27 5.86
N THR A 320 -6.40 1.27 6.14
CA THR A 320 -5.80 0.77 7.39
C THR A 320 -5.58 1.89 8.41
N SER A 321 -5.33 3.11 7.93
CA SER A 321 -5.13 4.30 8.76
C SER A 321 -5.78 5.49 8.05
N GLY A 322 -6.62 6.24 8.77
CA GLY A 322 -7.36 7.35 8.18
C GLY A 322 -8.38 7.97 9.13
N ARG A 323 -8.86 9.16 8.78
CA ARG A 323 -9.84 9.93 9.56
C ARG A 323 -11.03 10.26 8.68
N ARG A 324 -12.07 9.43 8.75
CA ARG A 324 -13.37 9.74 8.17
C ARG A 324 -14.46 9.61 9.21
N GLN A 325 -15.36 10.58 9.25
CA GLN A 325 -16.52 10.50 10.12
C GLN A 325 -17.43 9.39 9.62
N VAL A 326 -17.79 8.45 10.50
CA VAL A 326 -18.59 7.27 10.13
C VAL A 326 -20.07 7.59 9.94
N GLY A 327 -20.54 8.69 10.53
CA GLY A 327 -21.96 9.06 10.52
C GLY A 327 -22.84 7.93 11.08
N SER A 328 -24.05 7.79 10.54
CA SER A 328 -25.02 6.78 10.99
C SER A 328 -24.59 5.29 10.84
N VAL A 329 -23.39 4.99 10.31
CA VAL A 329 -22.82 3.63 10.31
C VAL A 329 -22.49 3.14 11.73
N ILE A 330 -22.31 4.05 12.70
CA ILE A 330 -22.08 3.67 14.12
C ILE A 330 -23.31 3.04 14.78
N LYS A 331 -24.53 3.33 14.29
CA LYS A 331 -25.78 2.97 14.99
C LYS A 331 -25.94 1.46 15.21
N PRO A 332 -25.77 0.58 14.20
CA PRO A 332 -25.82 -0.86 14.41
C PRO A 332 -24.91 -1.37 15.54
N MET A 333 -23.74 -0.77 15.74
CA MET A 333 -22.79 -1.20 16.76
C MET A 333 -23.33 -1.01 18.19
N TYR A 334 -24.00 0.10 18.48
CA TYR A 334 -24.62 0.29 19.81
C TYR A 334 -26.05 -0.24 19.92
N TYR A 335 -26.75 -0.46 18.80
CA TYR A 335 -27.98 -1.27 18.80
C TYR A 335 -27.67 -2.72 19.17
N TYR A 336 -26.54 -3.25 18.70
CA TYR A 336 -26.02 -4.55 19.12
C TYR A 336 -25.79 -4.60 20.64
N LEU A 337 -25.20 -3.56 21.23
CA LEU A 337 -25.12 -3.41 22.68
C LEU A 337 -26.50 -3.34 23.35
N ALA A 338 -27.44 -2.56 22.80
CA ALA A 338 -28.80 -2.45 23.33
C ALA A 338 -29.51 -3.81 23.40
N PHE A 339 -29.39 -4.63 22.36
CA PHE A 339 -29.98 -5.97 22.35
C PHE A 339 -29.35 -6.89 23.39
N MET A 340 -28.05 -6.82 23.63
CA MET A 340 -27.44 -7.54 24.75
C MET A 340 -28.00 -7.02 26.09
N GLY A 341 -28.22 -5.71 26.21
CA GLY A 341 -28.85 -5.04 27.35
C GLY A 341 -30.34 -5.28 27.57
N GLY A 342 -31.01 -6.11 26.75
CA GLY A 342 -32.41 -6.50 26.97
C GLY A 342 -33.45 -5.72 26.15
N TRP A 343 -33.04 -4.67 25.43
CA TRP A 343 -33.94 -3.89 24.56
C TRP A 343 -34.58 -4.77 23.49
N ASN A 344 -35.83 -4.49 23.12
CA ASN A 344 -36.59 -5.18 22.09
C ASN A 344 -36.85 -4.27 20.89
N LYS A 345 -37.12 -4.88 19.74
CA LYS A 345 -37.43 -4.18 18.49
C LYS A 345 -38.61 -3.19 18.59
N ASN A 346 -39.57 -3.52 19.45
CA ASN A 346 -40.81 -2.76 19.63
C ASN A 346 -40.72 -1.73 20.76
N ASP A 347 -39.59 -1.64 21.46
CA ASP A 347 -39.39 -0.63 22.49
C ASP A 347 -39.53 0.76 21.85
N ILE A 348 -40.20 1.66 22.56
CA ILE A 348 -40.51 2.99 22.06
C ILE A 348 -39.39 3.96 22.43
N LEU A 349 -38.96 4.74 21.45
CA LEU A 349 -37.99 5.83 21.59
C LEU A 349 -38.68 7.14 21.23
N GLU A 350 -38.48 8.15 22.06
CA GLU A 350 -39.02 9.48 21.76
C GLU A 350 -38.31 10.11 20.55
N ASP A 351 -39.11 10.73 19.69
CA ASP A 351 -38.69 11.49 18.52
C ASP A 351 -39.28 12.92 18.59
N LYS A 352 -38.88 13.66 19.63
CA LYS A 352 -39.29 15.03 19.92
C LYS A 352 -38.05 15.92 20.00
N PRO A 353 -38.16 17.25 19.79
CA PRO A 353 -37.02 18.14 19.96
C PRO A 353 -36.33 17.96 21.32
N ILE A 354 -35.02 17.74 21.30
CA ILE A 354 -34.18 17.63 22.50
C ILE A 354 -33.00 18.59 22.42
N THR A 355 -32.49 19.00 23.57
CA THR A 355 -31.28 19.80 23.69
C THR A 355 -30.38 19.19 24.76
N ILE A 356 -29.13 18.92 24.41
CA ILE A 356 -28.10 18.36 25.28
C ILE A 356 -26.97 19.38 25.37
N GLY A 357 -26.87 20.07 26.51
CA GLY A 357 -25.98 21.22 26.64
C GLY A 357 -26.35 22.31 25.63
N THR A 358 -25.43 22.61 24.70
CA THR A 358 -25.65 23.59 23.62
C THR A 358 -26.07 22.95 22.29
N TRP A 359 -26.20 21.62 22.24
CA TRP A 359 -26.43 20.88 21.01
C TRP A 359 -27.89 20.40 20.91
N SER A 360 -28.56 20.78 19.82
CA SER A 360 -29.92 20.35 19.49
C SER A 360 -29.91 19.51 18.20
N PRO A 361 -29.87 18.17 18.28
CA PRO A 361 -29.86 17.31 17.10
C PRO A 361 -31.17 17.44 16.32
N GLN A 362 -31.07 17.34 14.99
CA GLN A 362 -32.23 17.29 14.09
C GLN A 362 -32.23 16.01 13.26
N ASN A 363 -33.43 15.56 12.92
CA ASN A 363 -33.62 14.51 11.92
C ASN A 363 -33.32 15.03 10.53
N PHE A 364 -32.96 14.13 9.61
CA PHE A 364 -32.55 14.49 8.26
C PHE A 364 -33.64 15.21 7.47
N ASP A 365 -34.90 14.79 7.64
CA ASP A 365 -36.09 15.42 7.06
C ASP A 365 -36.61 16.63 7.87
N LYS A 366 -35.97 16.96 9.00
CA LYS A 366 -36.38 18.00 9.95
C LYS A 366 -37.77 17.80 10.56
N GLU A 367 -38.32 16.60 10.47
CA GLU A 367 -39.60 16.23 11.09
C GLU A 367 -39.38 15.47 12.40
N PHE A 368 -40.43 15.39 13.22
CA PHE A 368 -40.46 14.70 14.51
C PHE A 368 -41.68 13.79 14.56
N TRP A 369 -41.48 12.48 14.67
CA TRP A 369 -42.57 11.50 14.63
C TRP A 369 -43.22 11.25 16.00
N GLN A 370 -42.87 12.05 17.01
CA GLN A 370 -43.26 11.94 18.41
C GLN A 370 -42.67 10.71 19.10
N GLU A 371 -42.98 9.52 18.60
CA GLU A 371 -42.55 8.23 19.13
C GLU A 371 -42.29 7.27 17.97
N VAL A 372 -41.22 6.49 18.07
CA VAL A 372 -40.89 5.47 17.07
C VAL A 372 -40.46 4.19 17.78
N THR A 373 -40.69 3.03 17.16
CA THR A 373 -40.07 1.80 17.65
C THR A 373 -38.56 1.84 17.41
N LEU A 374 -37.79 1.15 18.26
CA LEU A 374 -36.35 0.95 18.09
C LEU A 374 -36.03 0.39 16.70
N GLU A 375 -36.85 -0.55 16.21
CA GLU A 375 -36.73 -1.05 14.84
C GLU A 375 -36.86 0.05 13.78
N ASN A 376 -37.91 0.88 13.83
CA ASN A 376 -38.12 1.95 12.85
C ASN A 376 -37.06 3.05 12.96
N ALA A 377 -36.55 3.33 14.17
CA ALA A 377 -35.46 4.26 14.39
C ALA A 377 -34.21 3.87 13.58
N LEU A 378 -33.85 2.58 13.52
CA LEU A 378 -32.71 2.11 12.74
C LEU A 378 -33.01 2.04 11.23
N ILE A 379 -34.18 1.52 10.85
CA ILE A 379 -34.61 1.37 9.44
C ILE A 379 -34.56 2.71 8.70
N TYR A 380 -35.15 3.75 9.31
CA TYR A 380 -35.20 5.09 8.76
C TYR A 380 -34.04 5.97 9.24
N SER A 381 -33.12 5.40 10.03
CA SER A 381 -31.91 6.05 10.52
C SER A 381 -32.17 7.38 11.25
N ARG A 382 -33.28 7.48 12.00
CA ARG A 382 -33.71 8.70 12.72
C ARG A 382 -32.62 9.13 13.70
N ASN A 383 -32.33 10.43 13.78
CA ASN A 383 -31.22 10.95 14.59
C ASN A 383 -31.61 11.05 16.05
N VAL A 384 -32.72 11.73 16.35
CA VAL A 384 -33.13 12.01 17.73
C VAL A 384 -33.42 10.74 18.55
N PRO A 385 -34.20 9.76 18.05
CA PRO A 385 -34.39 8.48 18.75
C PRO A 385 -33.08 7.73 19.01
N SER A 386 -32.13 7.84 18.08
CA SER A 386 -30.83 7.21 18.21
C SER A 386 -29.95 7.89 19.27
N VAL A 387 -30.04 9.21 19.41
CA VAL A 387 -29.41 9.96 20.52
C VAL A 387 -30.04 9.54 21.84
N ASN A 388 -31.37 9.47 21.92
CA ASN A 388 -32.07 9.03 23.13
C ASN A 388 -31.66 7.61 23.55
N LEU A 389 -31.59 6.66 22.60
CA LEU A 389 -31.07 5.31 22.87
C LEU A 389 -29.62 5.36 23.35
N PHE A 390 -28.73 6.08 22.65
CA PHE A 390 -27.32 6.20 23.04
C PHE A 390 -27.15 6.74 24.47
N MET A 391 -27.94 7.75 24.85
CA MET A 391 -27.95 8.31 26.20
C MET A 391 -28.47 7.30 27.23
N ALA A 392 -29.52 6.56 26.91
CA ALA A 392 -30.09 5.53 27.78
C ALA A 392 -29.12 4.35 28.02
N LEU A 393 -28.31 3.99 27.02
CA LEU A 393 -27.27 2.97 27.17
C LEU A 393 -26.07 3.47 28.01
N GLY A 394 -25.91 4.79 28.11
CA GLY A 394 -24.81 5.47 28.80
C GLY A 394 -23.60 5.71 27.89
N GLN A 395 -23.26 6.98 27.67
CA GLN A 395 -22.23 7.40 26.72
C GLN A 395 -20.87 6.72 26.93
N SER A 396 -20.40 6.67 28.18
CA SER A 396 -19.13 6.04 28.54
C SER A 396 -19.15 4.53 28.31
N LYS A 397 -20.30 3.87 28.54
CA LYS A 397 -20.46 2.43 28.28
C LYS A 397 -20.41 2.16 26.78
N VAL A 398 -21.11 2.95 25.97
CA VAL A 398 -21.07 2.83 24.51
C VAL A 398 -19.65 3.07 23.99
N LYS A 399 -18.99 4.16 24.41
CA LYS A 399 -17.60 4.47 24.01
C LYS A 399 -16.63 3.34 24.37
N ASN A 400 -16.71 2.82 25.59
CA ASN A 400 -15.90 1.68 26.03
C ASN A 400 -16.21 0.41 25.23
N PHE A 401 -17.47 0.15 24.91
CA PHE A 401 -17.86 -0.98 24.09
C PHE A 401 -17.27 -0.89 22.69
N LEU A 402 -17.40 0.25 22.00
CA LEU A 402 -16.83 0.45 20.68
C LEU A 402 -15.30 0.32 20.68
N LYS A 403 -14.62 1.03 21.58
CA LYS A 403 -13.16 1.10 21.60
C LYS A 403 -12.51 -0.18 22.11
N ASN A 404 -12.97 -0.70 23.25
CA ASN A 404 -12.27 -1.78 23.96
C ASN A 404 -12.91 -3.16 23.77
N THR A 405 -14.20 -3.22 23.38
CA THR A 405 -14.86 -4.52 23.11
C THR A 405 -14.86 -4.84 21.63
N LEU A 406 -15.30 -3.90 20.79
CA LEU A 406 -15.27 -4.08 19.33
C LEU A 406 -13.91 -3.77 18.70
N MET A 407 -12.95 -3.27 19.49
CA MET A 407 -11.60 -2.89 19.05
C MET A 407 -11.62 -1.90 17.88
N VAL A 408 -12.59 -0.98 17.85
CA VAL A 408 -12.69 0.08 16.84
C VAL A 408 -11.78 1.23 17.30
N ASP A 409 -10.61 1.35 16.69
CA ASP A 409 -9.70 2.46 16.97
C ASP A 409 -10.18 3.73 16.25
N GLY A 410 -9.64 4.89 16.64
CA GLY A 410 -10.00 6.17 16.04
C GLY A 410 -10.08 7.32 17.03
N TYR A 411 -10.54 8.47 16.54
CA TYR A 411 -10.68 9.70 17.32
C TYR A 411 -12.12 9.83 17.80
N TYR A 412 -12.32 9.53 19.08
CA TYR A 412 -13.62 9.60 19.71
C TYR A 412 -13.88 11.00 20.28
N PRO A 413 -14.99 11.66 19.94
CA PRO A 413 -15.45 12.83 20.70
C PRO A 413 -15.72 12.46 22.17
N ASN A 414 -15.81 13.48 23.02
CA ASN A 414 -16.14 13.36 24.44
C ASN A 414 -17.57 13.83 24.76
N ASP A 415 -18.43 13.90 23.74
CA ASP A 415 -19.79 14.41 23.84
C ASP A 415 -20.81 13.51 23.12
N ALA A 416 -22.08 13.87 23.22
CA ALA A 416 -23.20 13.10 22.69
C ALA A 416 -23.27 13.05 21.16
N THR A 417 -22.46 13.84 20.43
CA THR A 417 -22.42 13.79 18.96
C THR A 417 -21.90 12.44 18.46
N LEU A 418 -21.19 11.68 19.32
CA LEU A 418 -20.79 10.30 19.04
C LEU A 418 -21.98 9.44 18.61
N ALA A 419 -23.17 9.66 19.18
CA ALA A 419 -24.39 8.93 18.84
C ALA A 419 -24.73 8.99 17.34
N LEU A 420 -24.33 10.07 16.66
CA LEU A 420 -24.55 10.31 15.24
C LEU A 420 -23.31 10.06 14.38
N GLY A 421 -22.20 9.60 14.97
CA GLY A 421 -21.03 9.12 14.24
C GLY A 421 -20.00 10.18 13.87
N THR A 422 -19.79 11.17 14.74
CA THR A 422 -18.63 12.09 14.67
C THR A 422 -17.30 11.40 15.02
N LEU A 423 -17.31 10.10 15.34
CA LEU A 423 -16.12 9.25 15.39
C LEU A 423 -15.40 9.27 14.03
N GLU A 424 -14.11 9.62 14.05
CA GLU A 424 -13.24 9.56 12.88
C GLU A 424 -12.35 8.31 12.92
N THR A 425 -12.45 7.46 11.90
CA THR A 425 -11.69 6.21 11.85
C THR A 425 -11.45 5.68 10.42
N SER A 426 -10.77 4.53 10.30
CA SER A 426 -10.42 3.81 9.07
C SER A 426 -11.50 2.82 8.61
N LEU A 427 -11.42 2.34 7.36
CA LEU A 427 -12.35 1.29 6.88
C LEU A 427 -12.12 -0.03 7.62
N VAL A 428 -10.88 -0.38 7.94
CA VAL A 428 -10.52 -1.59 8.71
C VAL A 428 -11.14 -1.54 10.11
N ASP A 429 -11.15 -0.38 10.75
CA ASP A 429 -11.79 -0.20 12.06
C ASP A 429 -13.31 -0.28 12.02
N VAL A 430 -13.94 0.30 11.00
CA VAL A 430 -15.38 0.11 10.78
C VAL A 430 -15.70 -1.36 10.55
N ALA A 431 -14.86 -2.08 9.80
CA ALA A 431 -14.99 -3.52 9.59
C ALA A 431 -14.94 -4.31 10.93
N LYS A 432 -13.94 -4.06 11.79
CA LYS A 432 -13.84 -4.68 13.13
C LYS A 432 -15.12 -4.50 13.95
N GLY A 433 -15.77 -3.34 13.86
CA GLY A 433 -17.05 -3.08 14.55
C GLY A 433 -18.26 -3.83 13.97
N PHE A 434 -18.22 -4.21 12.70
CA PHE A 434 -19.30 -4.94 12.03
C PHE A 434 -19.09 -6.46 12.04
N GLU A 435 -17.86 -6.96 12.04
CA GLU A 435 -17.55 -8.40 12.05
C GLU A 435 -18.33 -9.18 13.13
N PRO A 436 -18.36 -8.77 14.42
CA PRO A 436 -19.13 -9.46 15.46
C PRO A 436 -20.63 -9.59 15.16
N ILE A 437 -21.20 -8.62 14.45
CA ILE A 437 -22.62 -8.64 14.05
C ILE A 437 -22.86 -9.75 13.03
N PHE A 438 -21.90 -10.01 12.13
CA PHE A 438 -22.05 -11.02 11.07
C PHE A 438 -21.60 -12.42 11.48
N ASN A 439 -20.60 -12.53 12.37
CA ASN A 439 -20.01 -13.81 12.78
C ASN A 439 -20.41 -14.27 14.19
N GLY A 440 -21.29 -13.53 14.89
CA GLY A 440 -21.86 -13.93 16.18
C GLY A 440 -21.04 -13.55 17.41
N GLY A 441 -20.10 -12.60 17.30
CA GLY A 441 -19.43 -12.02 18.45
C GLY A 441 -17.90 -12.06 18.42
N ILE A 442 -17.27 -12.34 17.28
CA ILE A 442 -15.81 -12.43 17.17
C ILE A 442 -15.27 -11.20 16.44
N VAL A 443 -14.31 -10.52 17.05
CA VAL A 443 -13.55 -9.45 16.40
C VAL A 443 -12.27 -10.07 15.85
N ILE A 444 -12.11 -10.04 14.53
CA ILE A 444 -10.98 -10.64 13.84
C ILE A 444 -10.09 -9.50 13.32
N ARG A 445 -8.78 -9.72 13.24
CA ARG A 445 -7.89 -8.74 12.62
C ARG A 445 -7.94 -8.88 11.10
N PRO A 446 -8.24 -7.81 10.34
CA PRO A 446 -8.11 -7.86 8.90
C PRO A 446 -6.65 -8.01 8.46
N ARG A 447 -6.38 -8.90 7.49
CA ARG A 447 -5.04 -9.24 6.98
C ARG A 447 -5.01 -9.21 5.45
N ILE A 448 -3.94 -8.65 4.87
CA ILE A 448 -3.67 -8.66 3.43
C ILE A 448 -2.63 -9.72 3.02
N ILE A 449 -1.81 -10.24 3.94
CA ILE A 449 -0.75 -11.22 3.62
C ILE A 449 -1.24 -12.65 3.91
N GLU A 450 -1.17 -13.53 2.90
CA GLU A 450 -1.44 -14.96 3.05
C GLU A 450 -0.17 -15.73 3.43
N TYR A 451 0.97 -15.45 2.79
CA TYR A 451 2.26 -15.98 3.23
C TYR A 451 3.44 -15.15 2.74
N VAL A 452 4.58 -15.33 3.41
CA VAL A 452 5.90 -14.83 2.98
C VAL A 452 6.86 -16.00 2.89
N LYS A 453 7.51 -16.19 1.73
CA LYS A 453 8.53 -17.22 1.53
C LYS A 453 9.79 -16.68 0.84
N ASP A 454 10.93 -17.26 1.13
CA ASP A 454 12.20 -16.91 0.46
C ASP A 454 12.33 -17.58 -0.93
N ARG A 455 13.50 -17.39 -1.55
CA ARG A 455 13.85 -18.00 -2.84
C ARG A 455 13.96 -19.53 -2.77
N ASN A 456 14.34 -20.08 -1.63
CA ASN A 456 14.48 -21.52 -1.41
C ASN A 456 13.13 -22.20 -1.10
N GLY A 457 12.05 -21.42 -0.99
CA GLY A 457 10.71 -21.90 -0.67
C GLY A 457 10.43 -22.05 0.83
N VAL A 458 11.33 -21.59 1.70
CA VAL A 458 11.11 -21.58 3.16
C VAL A 458 10.05 -20.53 3.49
N ILE A 459 9.01 -20.95 4.22
CA ILE A 459 7.91 -20.08 4.63
C ILE A 459 8.25 -19.45 5.98
N TYR A 460 8.32 -18.12 6.02
CA TYR A 460 8.60 -17.33 7.22
C TYR A 460 7.33 -16.86 7.91
N TYR A 461 6.28 -16.66 7.13
CA TYR A 461 4.95 -16.31 7.62
C TYR A 461 3.89 -17.03 6.81
N SER A 462 2.86 -17.52 7.49
CA SER A 462 1.65 -18.05 6.87
C SER A 462 0.45 -17.60 7.70
N TYR A 463 -0.53 -17.07 7.00
CA TYR A 463 -1.74 -16.51 7.55
C TYR A 463 -2.48 -17.52 8.44
N LYS A 464 -2.95 -17.02 9.57
CA LYS A 464 -3.92 -17.66 10.45
C LYS A 464 -4.89 -16.58 10.94
N PRO A 465 -6.20 -16.86 11.07
CA PRO A 465 -7.12 -15.90 11.65
C PRO A 465 -6.66 -15.47 13.05
N GLU A 466 -6.48 -14.17 13.24
CA GLU A 466 -6.11 -13.59 14.53
C GLU A 466 -7.35 -13.01 15.19
N ILE A 467 -7.79 -13.64 16.29
CA ILE A 467 -8.92 -13.16 17.08
C ILE A 467 -8.40 -12.05 18.00
N LEU A 468 -8.83 -10.81 17.76
CA LEU A 468 -8.49 -9.67 18.60
C LEU A 468 -9.31 -9.66 19.89
N ASN A 469 -10.59 -10.04 19.78
CA ASN A 469 -11.47 -10.13 20.93
C ASN A 469 -12.66 -11.06 20.69
N VAL A 470 -13.24 -11.55 21.78
CA VAL A 470 -14.56 -12.18 21.80
C VAL A 470 -15.50 -11.26 22.57
N VAL A 471 -16.57 -10.80 21.93
CA VAL A 471 -17.51 -9.83 22.51
C VAL A 471 -18.12 -10.40 23.78
N LYS A 472 -17.90 -9.68 24.87
CA LYS A 472 -18.59 -9.86 26.15
C LYS A 472 -19.30 -8.55 26.46
N PRO A 473 -20.62 -8.56 26.68
CA PRO A 473 -21.30 -7.33 27.08
C PRO A 473 -20.81 -6.86 28.46
N PRO A 474 -20.99 -5.57 28.80
CA PRO A 474 -20.86 -5.11 30.17
C PRO A 474 -21.73 -5.93 31.13
N LYS A 475 -21.34 -6.03 32.41
CA LYS A 475 -22.01 -6.87 33.44
C LYS A 475 -23.53 -6.65 33.54
N ASP A 476 -24.02 -5.43 33.32
CA ASP A 476 -25.45 -5.10 33.37
C ASP A 476 -26.17 -5.25 32.02
N PHE A 477 -25.48 -5.78 31.01
CA PHE A 477 -25.95 -5.90 29.63
C PHE A 477 -25.96 -7.37 29.16
N GLU A 478 -26.15 -8.31 30.09
CA GLU A 478 -26.09 -9.76 29.85
C GLU A 478 -27.48 -10.39 29.62
N ALA A 479 -28.50 -9.60 29.28
CA ALA A 479 -29.87 -10.10 29.09
C ALA A 479 -30.00 -10.98 27.82
N ARG A 480 -29.12 -10.81 26.83
CA ARG A 480 -28.99 -11.69 25.66
C ARG A 480 -27.54 -11.99 25.34
N THR A 481 -27.32 -13.13 24.72
CA THR A 481 -25.99 -13.50 24.20
C THR A 481 -25.58 -12.61 23.02
N PRO A 482 -24.27 -12.46 22.76
CA PRO A 482 -23.75 -11.86 21.52
C PRO A 482 -24.41 -12.42 20.26
N VAL A 483 -24.59 -13.75 20.16
CA VAL A 483 -25.21 -14.38 19.00
C VAL A 483 -26.67 -13.94 18.79
N GLU A 484 -27.48 -13.92 19.85
CA GLU A 484 -28.87 -13.46 19.77
C GLU A 484 -28.96 -11.98 19.37
N ALA A 485 -28.11 -11.14 19.95
CA ALA A 485 -28.03 -9.72 19.63
C ALA A 485 -27.57 -9.47 18.18
N SER A 486 -26.66 -10.30 17.65
CA SER A 486 -26.22 -10.27 16.26
C SER A 486 -27.38 -10.58 15.31
N VAL A 487 -28.15 -11.63 15.58
CA VAL A 487 -29.33 -11.99 14.77
C VAL A 487 -30.36 -10.87 14.77
N LEU A 488 -30.64 -10.26 15.93
CA LEU A 488 -31.59 -9.15 16.03
C LEU A 488 -31.10 -7.94 15.23
N THR A 489 -29.83 -7.54 15.42
CA THR A 489 -29.21 -6.42 14.68
C THR A 489 -29.25 -6.63 13.17
N MET A 490 -28.88 -7.83 12.71
CA MET A 490 -28.94 -8.19 11.30
C MET A 490 -30.36 -8.12 10.74
N GLN A 491 -31.38 -8.59 11.46
CA GLN A 491 -32.77 -8.50 11.01
C GLN A 491 -33.21 -7.04 10.77
N LEU A 492 -32.72 -6.07 11.55
CA LEU A 492 -33.02 -4.67 11.31
C LEU A 492 -32.19 -4.11 10.14
N MET A 493 -30.92 -4.50 10.02
CA MET A 493 -30.07 -4.13 8.87
C MET A 493 -30.60 -4.69 7.54
N GLU A 494 -31.27 -5.84 7.54
CA GLU A 494 -32.01 -6.37 6.39
C GLU A 494 -33.20 -5.44 6.04
N LYS A 495 -33.94 -4.98 7.05
CA LYS A 495 -35.05 -4.02 6.84
C LYS A 495 -34.56 -2.66 6.35
N VAL A 496 -33.38 -2.19 6.80
CA VAL A 496 -32.73 -0.99 6.25
C VAL A 496 -32.53 -1.12 4.74
N VAL A 497 -32.13 -2.29 4.24
CA VAL A 497 -31.87 -2.53 2.82
C VAL A 497 -33.15 -2.84 2.04
N THR A 498 -34.16 -3.46 2.64
CA THR A 498 -35.40 -3.83 1.90
C THR A 498 -36.43 -2.69 1.84
N MET A 499 -36.51 -1.83 2.86
CA MET A 499 -37.50 -0.75 2.93
C MET A 499 -36.98 0.59 3.49
N GLY A 500 -35.81 0.60 4.13
CA GLY A 500 -35.26 1.79 4.76
C GLY A 500 -34.31 2.60 3.89
N THR A 501 -33.37 3.28 4.55
CA THR A 501 -32.41 4.20 3.90
C THR A 501 -31.46 3.50 2.92
N GLY A 502 -31.27 2.18 3.05
CA GLY A 502 -30.38 1.37 2.22
C GLY A 502 -31.04 0.75 0.98
N LYS A 503 -32.28 1.12 0.64
CA LYS A 503 -33.06 0.49 -0.44
C LYS A 503 -32.33 0.32 -1.77
N SER A 504 -31.48 1.28 -2.13
CA SER A 504 -30.68 1.25 -3.37
C SER A 504 -29.65 0.11 -3.42
N ALA A 505 -29.28 -0.48 -2.28
CA ALA A 505 -28.38 -1.62 -2.19
C ALA A 505 -29.10 -2.97 -2.33
N ASN A 506 -30.43 -3.01 -2.39
CA ASN A 506 -31.19 -4.24 -2.46
C ASN A 506 -30.90 -5.02 -3.75
N ILE A 507 -30.64 -6.32 -3.62
CA ILE A 507 -30.42 -7.23 -4.74
C ILE A 507 -31.50 -8.33 -4.69
N PRO A 508 -32.43 -8.38 -5.66
CA PRO A 508 -33.47 -9.41 -5.69
C PRO A 508 -32.90 -10.83 -5.58
N GLY A 509 -33.49 -11.65 -4.73
CA GLY A 509 -33.06 -13.03 -4.49
C GLY A 509 -31.83 -13.20 -3.59
N ARG A 510 -31.25 -12.10 -3.08
CA ARG A 510 -30.10 -12.11 -2.18
C ARG A 510 -30.45 -11.42 -0.86
N LYS A 511 -30.05 -12.05 0.25
CA LYS A 511 -30.28 -11.52 1.58
C LYS A 511 -29.10 -10.64 1.98
N ILE A 512 -29.34 -9.33 1.99
CA ILE A 512 -28.31 -8.31 2.25
C ILE A 512 -28.61 -7.62 3.58
N TYR A 513 -27.56 -7.44 4.38
CA TYR A 513 -27.62 -6.71 5.64
C TYR A 513 -26.74 -5.48 5.49
N GLY A 514 -27.27 -4.29 5.73
CA GLY A 514 -26.45 -3.08 5.57
C GLY A 514 -26.98 -1.86 6.30
N LYS A 515 -26.15 -0.82 6.30
CA LYS A 515 -26.44 0.48 6.89
C LYS A 515 -25.82 1.61 6.06
N THR A 516 -26.61 2.66 5.85
CA THR A 516 -26.12 3.93 5.31
C THR A 516 -25.52 4.80 6.41
N GLY A 517 -24.45 5.52 6.08
CA GLY A 517 -23.91 6.62 6.86
C GLY A 517 -23.89 7.91 6.04
N THR A 518 -24.18 9.01 6.71
CA THR A 518 -24.06 10.36 6.16
C THR A 518 -23.43 11.22 7.25
N ALA A 519 -22.30 11.84 6.91
CA ALA A 519 -21.59 12.84 7.70
C ALA A 519 -21.37 14.09 6.83
N GLU A 520 -20.79 15.15 7.40
CA GLU A 520 -20.62 16.43 6.69
C GLU A 520 -19.82 16.30 5.38
N LYS A 521 -18.78 15.45 5.40
CA LYS A 521 -17.82 15.28 4.30
C LYS A 521 -17.73 13.84 3.77
N ASN A 522 -18.53 12.92 4.30
CA ASN A 522 -18.43 11.50 3.96
C ASN A 522 -19.83 10.88 3.88
N ALA A 523 -20.08 10.13 2.80
CA ALA A 523 -21.21 9.24 2.68
C ALA A 523 -20.74 7.79 2.67
N TRP A 524 -21.45 6.91 3.36
CA TRP A 524 -21.07 5.52 3.55
C TRP A 524 -22.20 4.57 3.19
N PHE A 525 -21.82 3.42 2.67
CA PHE A 525 -22.63 2.22 2.77
C PHE A 525 -21.76 1.06 3.23
N VAL A 526 -22.14 0.47 4.36
CA VAL A 526 -21.52 -0.74 4.90
C VAL A 526 -22.57 -1.83 4.85
N GLY A 527 -22.27 -2.92 4.17
CA GLY A 527 -23.19 -4.04 4.07
C GLY A 527 -22.53 -5.31 3.58
N GLY A 528 -23.22 -6.42 3.72
CA GLY A 528 -22.66 -7.72 3.43
C GLY A 528 -23.70 -8.83 3.40
N ASP A 529 -23.17 -10.05 3.26
CA ASP A 529 -23.90 -11.30 3.21
C ASP A 529 -23.24 -12.33 4.15
N GLY A 530 -23.42 -13.63 3.89
CA GLY A 530 -22.82 -14.68 4.71
C GLY A 530 -21.36 -15.00 4.54
N LYS A 531 -20.69 -14.35 3.60
CA LYS A 531 -19.28 -14.55 3.33
C LYS A 531 -18.51 -13.24 3.41
N TYR A 532 -19.05 -12.18 2.83
CA TYR A 532 -18.32 -10.94 2.63
C TYR A 532 -18.99 -9.75 3.32
N LEU A 533 -18.15 -8.88 3.87
CA LEU A 533 -18.51 -7.52 4.29
C LEU A 533 -17.85 -6.53 3.34
N PHE A 534 -18.65 -5.63 2.79
CA PHE A 534 -18.25 -4.61 1.83
C PHE A 534 -18.48 -3.23 2.45
N LEU A 535 -17.43 -2.41 2.47
CA LEU A 535 -17.44 -1.07 3.00
C LEU A 535 -17.07 -0.11 1.87
N LEU A 536 -17.97 0.78 1.50
CA LEU A 536 -17.69 1.86 0.57
C LEU A 536 -17.92 3.20 1.25
N VAL A 537 -17.03 4.14 0.96
CA VAL A 537 -17.15 5.54 1.35
C VAL A 537 -16.93 6.45 0.15
N LYS A 538 -17.65 7.55 0.12
CA LYS A 538 -17.47 8.64 -0.84
C LYS A 538 -17.26 9.95 -0.10
N ASP A 539 -16.18 10.62 -0.42
CA ASP A 539 -15.76 11.90 0.14
C ASP A 539 -16.39 13.05 -0.67
N GLY A 540 -16.98 14.01 0.04
CA GLY A 540 -17.67 15.15 -0.54
C GLY A 540 -18.78 15.69 0.34
N LYS A 541 -19.30 16.87 -0.02
CA LYS A 541 -20.42 17.54 0.66
C LYS A 541 -21.75 17.18 0.01
N ASP A 542 -22.83 17.32 0.77
CA ASP A 542 -24.22 17.10 0.31
C ASP A 542 -24.48 15.70 -0.27
N LEU A 543 -23.71 14.71 0.19
CA LEU A 543 -23.82 13.31 -0.20
C LEU A 543 -24.67 12.52 0.80
N THR A 544 -25.29 11.43 0.36
CA THR A 544 -25.94 10.46 1.25
C THR A 544 -25.51 9.05 0.91
N GLY A 545 -25.39 8.20 1.94
CA GLY A 545 -25.04 6.79 1.73
C GLY A 545 -26.02 6.04 0.82
N GLY A 546 -27.32 6.36 0.89
CA GLY A 546 -28.36 5.68 0.11
C GLY A 546 -28.43 6.09 -1.36
N ARG A 547 -28.15 7.36 -1.68
CA ARG A 547 -28.18 7.88 -3.06
C ARG A 547 -26.84 7.71 -3.77
N ASP A 548 -25.74 8.00 -3.09
CA ASP A 548 -24.44 8.23 -3.74
C ASP A 548 -23.47 7.04 -3.60
N VAL A 549 -23.74 6.10 -2.69
CA VAL A 549 -22.81 4.99 -2.38
C VAL A 549 -23.46 3.62 -2.53
N ALA A 550 -24.67 3.43 -1.99
CA ALA A 550 -25.41 2.17 -2.06
C ALA A 550 -25.61 1.63 -3.50
N PRO A 551 -25.85 2.46 -4.54
CA PRO A 551 -25.90 1.95 -5.92
C PRO A 551 -24.56 1.39 -6.42
N VAL A 552 -23.44 2.04 -6.09
CA VAL A 552 -22.08 1.57 -6.46
C VAL A 552 -21.77 0.27 -5.74
N TRP A 553 -22.13 0.21 -4.44
CA TRP A 553 -22.04 -1.00 -3.64
C TRP A 553 -22.79 -2.17 -4.28
N ARG A 554 -24.03 -1.93 -4.71
CA ARG A 554 -24.88 -2.93 -5.37
C ARG A 554 -24.26 -3.46 -6.66
N GLU A 555 -23.66 -2.57 -7.45
CA GLU A 555 -23.03 -2.93 -8.72
C GLU A 555 -21.83 -3.87 -8.52
N ILE A 556 -21.09 -3.68 -7.44
CA ILE A 556 -20.01 -4.59 -7.05
C ILE A 556 -20.62 -5.89 -6.52
N ALA A 557 -21.44 -5.84 -5.47
CA ALA A 557 -21.95 -7.03 -4.80
C ALA A 557 -22.79 -7.95 -5.71
N LYS A 558 -23.50 -7.44 -6.72
CA LYS A 558 -24.28 -8.29 -7.64
C LYS A 558 -23.39 -9.20 -8.51
N ASN A 559 -22.13 -8.82 -8.72
CA ASN A 559 -21.17 -9.54 -9.56
C ASN A 559 -20.19 -10.40 -8.74
N THR A 560 -20.44 -10.59 -7.44
CA THR A 560 -19.70 -11.52 -6.60
C THR A 560 -20.49 -12.79 -6.30
N GLU A 561 -19.79 -13.87 -5.96
CA GLU A 561 -20.39 -15.02 -5.30
C GLU A 561 -20.85 -14.62 -3.91
N ILE A 562 -22.12 -14.87 -3.60
CA ILE A 562 -22.73 -14.48 -2.32
C ILE A 562 -22.93 -15.73 -1.47
N GLY A 563 -22.38 -15.69 -0.26
CA GLY A 563 -22.58 -16.73 0.74
C GLY A 563 -23.89 -16.54 1.52
N TYR A 564 -24.39 -17.62 2.09
CA TYR A 564 -25.52 -17.57 3.03
C TYR A 564 -24.98 -17.54 4.47
N ILE A 565 -25.61 -16.77 5.38
CA ILE A 565 -25.24 -16.79 6.81
C ILE A 565 -25.86 -18.04 7.44
N PRO A 566 -25.09 -19.05 7.88
CA PRO A 566 -25.62 -20.25 8.51
C PRO A 566 -25.93 -20.02 10.01
N ILE A 567 -26.36 -18.81 10.39
CA ILE A 567 -26.82 -18.53 11.75
C ILE A 567 -28.35 -18.65 11.72
N SER A 568 -28.84 -19.87 11.94
CA SER A 568 -30.21 -20.11 12.35
C SER A 568 -30.24 -20.15 13.88
N LEU A 569 -31.08 -19.31 14.51
CA LEU A 569 -31.41 -19.49 15.92
C LEU A 569 -31.96 -20.91 16.12
N PRO A 570 -31.59 -21.65 17.18
CA PRO A 570 -32.44 -22.71 17.67
C PRO A 570 -33.77 -22.07 18.07
N VAL A 571 -34.81 -22.30 17.27
CA VAL A 571 -36.17 -21.90 17.61
C VAL A 571 -36.60 -22.72 18.82
N SER A 572 -36.61 -22.13 20.01
CA SER A 572 -37.59 -22.36 21.10
C SER A 572 -36.99 -22.14 22.50
N LYS A 573 -37.54 -21.15 23.21
CA LYS A 573 -38.43 -21.40 24.35
C LYS A 573 -39.28 -20.14 24.59
N LYS A 574 -40.60 -20.33 24.73
CA LYS A 574 -41.53 -19.27 25.18
C LYS A 574 -40.94 -18.63 26.44
N MET A 575 -40.73 -17.31 26.41
CA MET A 575 -40.37 -16.55 27.59
C MET A 575 -41.49 -16.68 28.64
N PRO A 576 -41.18 -16.85 29.94
CA PRO A 576 -42.17 -16.75 30.98
C PRO A 576 -42.69 -15.31 31.02
N SER A 577 -44.02 -15.14 31.02
CA SER A 577 -44.65 -13.85 31.26
C SER A 577 -44.32 -13.38 32.67
N THR A 578 -43.49 -12.35 32.80
CA THR A 578 -43.29 -11.66 34.07
C THR A 578 -44.52 -10.80 34.38
N GLU A 579 -45.18 -11.14 35.49
CA GLU A 579 -46.21 -10.33 36.13
C GLU A 579 -45.69 -8.91 36.40
N LYS A 580 -46.54 -7.92 36.12
CA LYS A 580 -46.31 -6.51 36.44
C LYS A 580 -46.21 -6.37 37.96
N LYS A 581 -45.03 -6.02 38.48
CA LYS A 581 -44.93 -5.40 39.82
C LYS A 581 -45.32 -3.93 39.72
N GLN A 582 -46.34 -3.57 40.49
CA GLN A 582 -46.77 -2.19 40.70
C GLN A 582 -45.64 -1.36 41.29
N VAL A 583 -45.55 -0.13 40.79
CA VAL A 583 -44.68 0.95 41.27
C VAL A 583 -45.31 1.51 42.54
N GLU A 584 -44.56 1.56 43.64
CA GLU A 584 -44.88 2.43 44.78
C GLU A 584 -44.28 3.82 44.49
N GLU A 585 -45.15 4.82 44.55
CA GLU A 585 -44.84 6.25 44.49
C GLU A 585 -44.12 6.68 45.77
N GLU A 586 -42.93 7.28 45.67
CA GLU A 586 -42.45 8.19 46.71
C GLU A 586 -41.81 9.45 46.10
N THR A 587 -42.57 10.53 46.31
CA THR A 587 -42.15 11.89 46.71
C THR A 587 -41.44 12.80 45.71
N VAL A 588 -42.26 13.71 45.19
CA VAL A 588 -41.95 14.98 44.52
C VAL A 588 -41.13 15.90 45.44
N LEU A 589 -40.01 16.43 44.95
CA LEU A 589 -39.37 17.63 45.50
C LEU A 589 -39.25 18.70 44.41
N GLN A 590 -39.77 19.89 44.73
CA GLN A 590 -39.79 21.10 43.91
C GLN A 590 -38.41 21.78 43.83
N PRO A 591 -38.17 22.62 42.79
CA PRO A 591 -36.87 23.22 42.52
C PRO A 591 -36.55 24.42 43.43
N LEU A 592 -35.29 24.51 43.87
CA LEU A 592 -34.73 25.68 44.55
C LEU A 592 -34.18 26.69 43.53
N SER A 593 -34.50 27.97 43.73
CA SER A 593 -33.97 29.14 43.02
C SER A 593 -32.58 29.55 43.57
N PRO A 594 -31.81 30.41 42.86
CA PRO A 594 -30.34 30.44 42.91
C PRO A 594 -29.80 31.29 44.06
N VAL A 595 -28.57 30.97 44.49
CA VAL A 595 -27.79 31.77 45.45
C VAL A 595 -26.49 32.22 44.78
N ASP A 596 -26.17 33.47 45.03
CA ASP A 596 -25.13 34.31 44.45
C ASP A 596 -23.68 33.82 44.65
N GLU A 597 -22.83 34.26 43.71
CA GLU A 597 -21.38 34.09 43.71
C GLU A 597 -20.72 34.90 44.83
N GLU A 598 -19.92 34.23 45.67
CA GLU A 598 -18.81 34.88 46.37
C GLU A 598 -17.51 34.08 46.23
N SER A 599 -16.48 34.85 45.93
CA SER A 599 -15.11 34.53 45.56
C SER A 599 -14.29 33.81 46.64
N ILE A 600 -13.53 32.79 46.24
CA ILE A 600 -12.29 32.39 46.93
C ILE A 600 -11.19 32.22 45.89
N SER A 601 -10.18 33.09 46.01
CA SER A 601 -8.95 33.20 45.24
C SER A 601 -7.83 32.28 45.74
N ILE A 602 -7.08 31.63 44.84
CA ILE A 602 -5.65 31.29 45.00
C ILE A 602 -5.02 31.20 43.57
N PRO A 603 -3.69 31.34 43.39
CA PRO A 603 -2.97 32.56 43.02
C PRO A 603 -2.45 32.57 41.56
N ASP A 604 -2.13 33.77 41.08
CA ASP A 604 -1.47 34.07 39.81
C ASP A 604 -0.15 33.30 39.59
N GLU A 605 -0.06 32.56 38.49
CA GLU A 605 1.17 32.43 37.73
C GLU A 605 1.00 33.21 36.42
N SER A 606 1.62 34.39 36.41
CA SER A 606 1.66 35.33 35.30
C SER A 606 2.31 34.72 34.06
N ILE A 607 1.54 34.44 33.02
CA ILE A 607 2.07 34.33 31.66
C ILE A 607 2.01 35.71 31.02
N SER A 608 3.18 36.33 30.96
CA SER A 608 3.51 37.50 30.15
C SER A 608 2.92 37.37 28.74
N GLN A 609 1.94 38.22 28.41
CA GLN A 609 1.57 38.49 27.03
C GLN A 609 2.68 39.32 26.37
N THR A 610 3.58 38.65 25.66
CA THR A 610 4.33 39.26 24.56
C THR A 610 3.54 39.03 23.28
N THR A 611 2.96 40.08 22.72
CA THR A 611 2.48 40.10 21.34
C THR A 611 3.67 39.89 20.40
N GLU A 612 3.97 38.64 20.07
CA GLU A 612 4.92 38.31 18.99
C GLU A 612 4.25 38.58 17.64
N LYS A 613 4.90 39.39 16.81
CA LYS A 613 4.57 39.54 15.39
C LYS A 613 4.54 38.15 14.75
N ALA A 614 3.53 37.88 13.92
CA ALA A 614 3.53 36.68 13.08
C ALA A 614 4.79 36.68 12.19
N ASP A 615 5.62 35.64 12.33
CA ASP A 615 6.81 35.45 11.52
C ASP A 615 6.43 35.38 10.03
N THR A 616 7.12 36.15 9.19
CA THR A 616 6.97 36.01 7.73
C THR A 616 7.68 34.74 7.25
N GLU A 617 7.31 34.19 6.08
CA GLU A 617 7.97 32.97 5.56
C GLU A 617 9.49 33.14 5.43
N GLU A 618 9.94 34.33 5.06
CA GLU A 618 11.36 34.65 4.94
C GLU A 618 12.06 34.62 6.31
N ASP A 619 11.38 35.05 7.38
CA ASP A 619 11.89 34.97 8.76
C ASP A 619 12.05 33.52 9.21
N ILE A 620 11.06 32.67 8.88
CA ILE A 620 11.13 31.23 9.16
C ILE A 620 12.34 30.62 8.47
N PHE A 621 12.52 30.86 7.17
CA PHE A 621 13.65 30.28 6.42
C PHE A 621 15.01 30.80 6.91
N ASN A 622 15.10 32.07 7.29
CA ASN A 622 16.33 32.63 7.85
C ASN A 622 16.67 32.00 9.20
N ARG A 623 15.68 31.79 10.07
CA ARG A 623 15.87 31.11 11.37
C ARG A 623 16.23 29.63 11.21
N VAL A 624 15.71 28.96 10.19
CA VAL A 624 16.12 27.58 9.84
C VAL A 624 17.58 27.56 9.37
N ARG A 625 17.99 28.47 8.47
CA ARG A 625 19.38 28.55 7.99
C ARG A 625 20.38 28.88 9.09
N SER A 626 20.01 29.71 10.06
CA SER A 626 20.83 30.07 11.22
C SER A 626 20.74 29.07 12.37
N LYS A 627 19.94 28.01 12.24
CA LYS A 627 19.65 27.01 13.30
C LYS A 627 19.17 27.65 14.61
N SER A 628 18.42 28.74 14.52
CA SER A 628 17.88 29.49 15.66
C SER A 628 16.37 29.30 15.84
N ILE A 629 15.79 28.25 15.23
CA ILE A 629 14.41 27.82 15.44
C ILE A 629 14.40 26.34 15.80
N THR A 630 13.66 26.01 16.85
CA THR A 630 13.50 24.62 17.31
C THR A 630 12.36 23.92 16.57
N SER A 631 12.32 22.58 16.62
CA SER A 631 11.23 21.82 16.00
C SER A 631 9.86 22.09 16.65
N ASP A 632 9.81 22.47 17.93
CA ASP A 632 8.55 22.84 18.61
C ASP A 632 8.05 24.24 18.23
N GLU A 633 8.96 25.21 18.13
CA GLU A 633 8.61 26.56 17.65
C GLU A 633 8.14 26.51 16.19
N LEU A 634 8.87 25.79 15.33
CA LEU A 634 8.50 25.63 13.93
C LEU A 634 7.15 24.91 13.79
N LEU A 635 6.89 23.89 14.61
CA LEU A 635 5.60 23.20 14.65
C LEU A 635 4.46 24.15 15.04
N ASN A 636 4.66 25.02 16.03
CA ASN A 636 3.66 25.98 16.46
C ASN A 636 3.37 27.02 15.38
N VAL A 637 4.40 27.51 14.69
CA VAL A 637 4.24 28.43 13.55
C VAL A 637 3.47 27.74 12.42
N LEU A 638 3.84 26.51 12.06
CA LEU A 638 3.16 25.75 11.01
C LEU A 638 1.69 25.47 11.34
N LYS A 639 1.34 25.18 12.61
CA LYS A 639 -0.05 24.99 13.05
C LYS A 639 -0.96 26.20 12.83
N THR A 640 -0.39 27.40 12.65
CA THR A 640 -1.16 28.62 12.32
C THR A 640 -1.47 28.75 10.82
N MET A 641 -0.80 27.97 9.97
CA MET A 641 -0.97 27.97 8.51
C MET A 641 -1.97 26.89 8.06
N ASP A 642 -2.57 27.05 6.88
CA ASP A 642 -3.38 26.00 6.24
C ASP A 642 -2.51 24.83 5.74
N SER A 643 -3.14 23.69 5.46
CA SER A 643 -2.44 22.45 5.13
C SER A 643 -1.60 22.51 3.84
N ASP A 644 -2.00 23.32 2.86
CA ASP A 644 -1.25 23.44 1.61
C ASP A 644 -0.01 24.30 1.84
N LYS A 645 -0.16 25.38 2.61
CA LYS A 645 0.96 26.26 2.99
C LYS A 645 1.94 25.59 3.94
N GLN A 646 1.46 24.78 4.89
CA GLN A 646 2.30 23.93 5.74
C GLN A 646 3.20 23.00 4.92
N ARG A 647 2.66 22.34 3.89
CA ARG A 647 3.42 21.43 3.02
C ARG A 647 4.45 22.16 2.18
N GLU A 648 4.09 23.33 1.63
CA GLU A 648 5.02 24.16 0.86
C GLU A 648 6.21 24.61 1.72
N VAL A 649 5.95 25.13 2.91
CA VAL A 649 6.99 25.59 3.85
C VAL A 649 7.84 24.42 4.33
N LEU A 650 7.24 23.29 4.72
CA LEU A 650 7.99 22.09 5.14
C LEU A 650 8.83 21.49 4.02
N SER A 651 8.36 21.50 2.77
CA SER A 651 9.15 21.02 1.63
C SER A 651 10.40 21.86 1.43
N ARG A 652 10.29 23.19 1.56
CA ARG A 652 11.44 24.10 1.44
C ARG A 652 12.37 23.99 2.64
N ILE A 653 11.84 23.77 3.84
CA ILE A 653 12.67 23.51 5.04
C ILE A 653 13.42 22.19 4.89
N ASN A 654 12.81 21.15 4.31
CA ASN A 654 13.47 19.88 4.04
C ASN A 654 14.64 20.00 3.06
N GLU A 655 14.64 21.01 2.17
CA GLU A 655 15.79 21.32 1.32
C GLU A 655 16.93 22.06 2.08
N ILE A 656 16.61 22.76 3.17
CA ILE A 656 17.55 23.57 3.95
C ILE A 656 18.14 22.79 5.14
N ASP A 657 17.27 22.15 5.94
CA ASP A 657 17.61 21.36 7.13
C ASP A 657 16.68 20.12 7.20
N PRO A 658 17.07 19.00 6.57
CA PRO A 658 16.28 17.77 6.52
C PRO A 658 16.00 17.15 7.90
N ASP A 659 16.94 17.31 8.85
CA ASP A 659 16.81 16.75 10.20
C ASP A 659 15.73 17.49 10.99
N LEU A 660 15.74 18.83 10.91
CA LEU A 660 14.70 19.66 11.51
C LEU A 660 13.33 19.38 10.87
N ALA A 661 13.28 19.27 9.54
CA ALA A 661 12.04 18.93 8.83
C ALA A 661 11.48 17.57 9.28
N SER A 662 12.34 16.55 9.39
CA SER A 662 11.98 15.21 9.85
C SER A 662 11.45 15.20 11.29
N GLN A 663 12.07 15.94 12.20
CA GLN A 663 11.58 16.08 13.58
C GLN A 663 10.20 16.72 13.64
N VAL A 664 9.97 17.77 12.87
CA VAL A 664 8.65 18.43 12.79
C VAL A 664 7.62 17.52 12.14
N TYR A 665 8.01 16.76 11.11
CA TYR A 665 7.15 15.77 10.46
C TYR A 665 6.70 14.69 11.46
N THR A 666 7.64 14.19 12.26
CA THR A 666 7.38 13.19 13.29
C THR A 666 6.44 13.71 14.37
N LYS A 667 6.62 14.98 14.78
CA LYS A 667 5.74 15.65 15.75
C LYS A 667 4.35 15.96 15.18
N LEU A 668 4.23 16.32 13.90
CA LEU A 668 2.95 16.48 13.19
C LEU A 668 2.18 15.15 13.07
N LEU A 669 2.89 14.04 12.89
CA LEU A 669 2.33 12.69 12.77
C LEU A 669 2.05 12.02 14.13
N GLY A 670 2.32 12.69 15.25
CA GLY A 670 1.93 12.21 16.58
C GLY A 670 2.98 11.39 17.32
N GLY A 671 4.28 11.64 17.07
CA GLY A 671 5.36 11.30 18.00
C GLY A 671 5.41 9.85 18.49
N GLY A 672 5.92 8.96 17.64
CA GLY A 672 6.47 7.67 18.05
C GLY A 672 7.87 7.56 17.47
N GLU A 673 8.87 7.43 18.35
CA GLU A 673 10.28 7.22 17.99
C GLU A 673 10.44 6.01 17.06
N PHE A 674 11.29 6.19 16.04
CA PHE A 674 11.80 5.14 15.15
C PHE A 674 13.30 5.00 15.36
#